data_AF-B2RK87-F1
#
_entry.id   AF-B2RK87-F1
#
_cell.length_a   1.000
_cell.length_b   1.000
_cell.length_c   1.000
_cell.angle_alpha   90.00
_cell.angle_beta   90.00
_cell.angle_gamma   90.00
#
_symmetry.space_group_name_H-M   'P 1'
#
loop_
_entity.id
_entity.type
_entity.pdbx_description
1 polymer ?
#
loop_
_entity_poly.entity_id
_entity_poly.type
_entity_poly.pdbx_seq_one_letter_code
_entity_poly.pdbx_strand_id
1 'polypeptide(L)'
;MNTVPASENKGQSRTVEDDPQYFGLYLNLARENLIEVESHVRIKFGKKKLNEESLKQSLLCDHLLSVDRWTKVYGHSRRYLPFLHYFDPDSQIEKDHDSKTGVDPDSAQRLIRELYSLLDFLRNDFSHNRLDGTTFEHLEVSPDISSFITGTYSLACGRAQSRFAVFFKPDDFVLAKNRKEQLISVADGKECLTVSGFAFFICLFLDREQASGMLSRIRGFKRTDENWARAVHETFCDLCIRHPHDRLESSNTKEALLLDMLNELNRCPRILYDMLPEEERAQFLPALDENSMNNLSENSLDEESRLLWDGSSDWAEALTKRIRHQDRFPYLMLRFIEEMDLLKGIRFRVDLGEIELDSYSKKVGRNGEYDRTITDHALAFGKLSDFQNEEEVSRMISGEASYPVRFSLFAPRYAIYDNKIGYCHTSDPVYPKSKTGEKRALSNPQSMGFISVHDLRKLLLMELLCEGSFSRMQSDFLRKANRILDETAEGKLQFSALFPEMRHRFIPPQNPKSKDRREKAETTLEKYKQEIKGRKDKLNSQLLSAFDMDQRQLPSRLLDEWMNIRPASHSVKLRTYVKQLNEDCRLRLRKFRKDGDGKARAIPLVGEMATFLSQDIVRMIISEETKKLITSAYYNEMQRSLAQYAGEENRRQFRAIVAELRLLDPSSGHPFLSATMETAHRYTEGFYKCYLEKKREWLAKIFYRPEQDENTKRRISVFFVPDGEARKLLPLLIRRRMKEQNDLQDWIRNKQAHPIDLPSHLFDSKVMELLKVKDGKKKWNEAFKDWWSTKYPDGMQPFYGLRRELNIHGKSVSYIPSDGKKFADCYTHLMEKTVRDKKRELRTAGKPVPPDLAADIKRSFHRAVNEREFMLRLVQEDDRLMLMAINKMMTDREEDILPGLKNIDSILDEENQFSLAVHAKVLEKEGEGGDNSLSLVPATIEIKSKRKDWSKYIRYRYDRRVPGLMSHFPEHKATLDEVKTLLGEYDRCRIKIFDWAFALEGAIMSDRDLKPYLHESSSREGKSGEHSTLVKMLVEKKGCLTPDESQYLILIRNKAAHNQFPCAAEMPLIYRDVSAKVGSIEGSSAKDLPEGSSLVDSLWKKYEMIIRKILPILDPENRFFGKLLNNMSQPINDL
;
A
#
# COMPACT_ATOMS: atom_id res chain seq x y z
N MET A 1 -16.32 33.76 -28.05
CA MET A 1 -15.48 34.85 -28.59
C MET A 1 -15.13 35.82 -27.47
N ASN A 2 -13.88 35.80 -27.04
CA ASN A 2 -13.11 36.93 -26.47
C ASN A 2 -11.66 36.46 -26.46
N THR A 3 -10.90 36.92 -27.44
CA THR A 3 -9.49 36.64 -27.67
C THR A 3 -8.65 37.42 -26.67
N VAL A 4 -7.96 36.73 -25.76
CA VAL A 4 -6.93 37.30 -24.89
C VAL A 4 -5.57 36.99 -25.54
N PRO A 5 -4.65 37.97 -25.66
CA PRO A 5 -3.45 37.85 -26.50
C PRO A 5 -2.46 36.82 -25.93
N ALA A 6 -1.91 36.01 -26.83
CA ALA A 6 -0.90 35.01 -26.53
C ALA A 6 0.42 35.70 -26.15
N SER A 7 0.92 35.47 -24.93
CA SER A 7 2.34 35.63 -24.65
C SER A 7 3.08 34.43 -25.24
N GLU A 8 3.78 34.68 -26.34
CA GLU A 8 4.54 33.70 -27.12
C GLU A 8 5.78 33.20 -26.35
N ASN A 9 5.72 31.98 -25.81
CA ASN A 9 6.92 31.17 -25.59
C ASN A 9 7.26 30.45 -26.91
N LYS A 10 8.43 30.77 -27.48
CA LYS A 10 8.92 30.41 -28.82
C LYS A 10 9.39 28.95 -28.97
N GLY A 11 8.59 27.98 -28.53
CA GLY A 11 8.70 26.58 -28.97
C GLY A 11 7.64 26.30 -30.04
N GLN A 12 8.01 25.82 -31.23
CA GLN A 12 7.06 25.48 -32.30
C GLN A 12 6.00 24.51 -31.77
N SER A 13 4.71 24.88 -31.87
CA SER A 13 3.60 24.01 -31.43
C SER A 13 3.46 22.83 -32.38
N ARG A 14 3.42 21.61 -31.85
CA ARG A 14 3.23 20.40 -32.66
C ARG A 14 1.74 20.16 -32.93
N THR A 15 1.39 19.75 -34.14
CA THR A 15 0.02 19.37 -34.56
C THR A 15 0.04 17.96 -35.15
N VAL A 16 -1.11 17.28 -35.15
CA VAL A 16 -1.16 15.90 -35.68
C VAL A 16 -0.95 15.90 -37.20
N GLU A 17 -1.39 16.96 -37.85
CA GLU A 17 -1.33 17.16 -39.29
C GLU A 17 0.08 17.52 -39.78
N ASP A 18 0.80 18.39 -39.07
CA ASP A 18 2.13 18.85 -39.47
C ASP A 18 3.27 18.00 -38.87
N ASP A 19 3.02 17.33 -37.73
CA ASP A 19 4.02 16.60 -36.96
C ASP A 19 3.59 15.17 -36.54
N PRO A 20 3.09 14.32 -37.45
CA PRO A 20 2.64 12.96 -37.12
C PRO A 20 3.72 12.12 -36.42
N GLN A 21 4.98 12.32 -36.80
CA GLN A 21 6.13 11.63 -36.23
C GLN A 21 6.31 11.88 -34.72
N TYR A 22 5.91 13.06 -34.22
CA TYR A 22 5.94 13.37 -32.79
C TYR A 22 4.97 12.46 -32.02
N PHE A 23 3.76 12.28 -32.52
CA PHE A 23 2.75 11.38 -31.93
C PHE A 23 3.17 9.91 -32.09
N GLY A 24 3.79 9.55 -33.21
CA GLY A 24 4.35 8.23 -33.45
C GLY A 24 5.39 7.81 -32.40
N LEU A 25 6.26 8.73 -31.97
CA LEU A 25 7.22 8.49 -30.89
C LEU A 25 6.53 8.10 -29.57
N TYR A 26 5.52 8.87 -29.15
CA TYR A 26 4.78 8.58 -27.91
C TYR A 26 3.89 7.35 -28.01
N LEU A 27 3.38 7.01 -29.20
CA LEU A 27 2.65 5.77 -29.44
C LEU A 27 3.55 4.52 -29.31
N ASN A 28 4.81 4.60 -29.76
CA ASN A 28 5.78 3.53 -29.51
C ASN A 28 6.01 3.33 -28.01
N LEU A 29 6.22 4.44 -27.29
CA LEU A 29 6.41 4.43 -25.85
C LEU A 29 5.19 3.85 -25.10
N ALA A 30 3.99 4.30 -25.45
CA ALA A 30 2.73 3.80 -24.93
C ALA A 30 2.58 2.28 -25.09
N ARG A 31 2.90 1.76 -26.28
CA ARG A 31 2.86 0.33 -26.58
C ARG A 31 3.85 -0.46 -25.72
N GLU A 32 5.07 0.06 -25.54
CA GLU A 32 6.09 -0.60 -24.73
C GLU A 32 5.76 -0.65 -23.24
N ASN A 33 5.24 0.45 -22.69
CA ASN A 33 4.78 0.50 -21.32
C ASN A 33 3.71 -0.57 -21.07
N LEU A 34 2.77 -0.71 -22.01
CA LEU A 34 1.73 -1.72 -21.95
C LEU A 34 2.30 -3.14 -22.02
N ILE A 35 3.25 -3.42 -22.93
CA ILE A 35 3.91 -4.73 -23.04
C ILE A 35 4.63 -5.11 -21.74
N GLU A 36 5.27 -4.15 -21.07
CA GLU A 36 5.94 -4.39 -19.79
C GLU A 36 4.95 -4.81 -18.71
N VAL A 37 3.86 -4.05 -18.55
CA VAL A 37 2.81 -4.35 -17.57
C VAL A 37 2.17 -5.71 -17.85
N GLU A 38 1.78 -5.98 -19.10
CA GLU A 38 1.17 -7.25 -19.49
C GLU A 38 2.13 -8.43 -19.32
N SER A 39 3.42 -8.22 -19.56
CA SER A 39 4.46 -9.23 -19.32
C SER A 39 4.58 -9.57 -17.85
N HIS A 40 4.61 -8.55 -16.98
CA HIS A 40 4.64 -8.73 -15.54
C HIS A 40 3.41 -9.51 -15.03
N VAL A 41 2.22 -9.15 -15.51
CA VAL A 41 0.98 -9.86 -15.19
C VAL A 41 1.07 -11.31 -15.67
N ARG A 42 1.53 -11.58 -16.89
CA ARG A 42 1.67 -12.95 -17.42
C ARG A 42 2.61 -13.82 -16.58
N ILE A 43 3.78 -13.29 -16.22
CA ILE A 43 4.76 -14.00 -15.38
C ILE A 43 4.12 -14.40 -14.06
N LYS A 44 3.42 -13.47 -13.41
CA LYS A 44 2.72 -13.72 -12.16
C LYS A 44 1.67 -14.83 -12.24
N PHE A 45 0.97 -14.94 -13.37
CA PHE A 45 -0.01 -16.00 -13.61
C PHE A 45 0.60 -17.27 -14.26
N GLY A 46 1.92 -17.45 -14.16
CA GLY A 46 2.64 -18.66 -14.56
C GLY A 46 2.81 -18.83 -16.08
N LYS A 47 2.73 -17.72 -16.84
CA LYS A 47 2.95 -17.71 -18.29
C LYS A 47 4.30 -17.05 -18.61
N LYS A 48 4.87 -17.39 -19.77
CA LYS A 48 6.09 -16.73 -20.27
C LYS A 48 5.83 -15.26 -20.60
N LYS A 49 6.90 -14.44 -20.58
CA LYS A 49 6.94 -13.04 -21.02
C LYS A 49 6.33 -12.91 -22.42
N LEU A 50 5.71 -11.76 -22.73
CA LEU A 50 5.26 -11.47 -24.10
C LEU A 50 6.47 -11.40 -25.04
N ASN A 51 6.32 -11.96 -26.24
CA ASN A 51 7.21 -11.63 -27.34
C ASN A 51 6.89 -10.19 -27.81
N GLU A 52 7.89 -9.46 -28.30
CA GLU A 52 7.78 -8.03 -28.67
C GLU A 52 6.70 -7.72 -29.74
N GLU A 53 6.18 -8.75 -30.42
CA GLU A 53 5.33 -8.62 -31.60
C GLU A 53 3.81 -8.86 -31.42
N SER A 54 3.26 -9.14 -30.23
CA SER A 54 1.78 -9.13 -30.14
C SER A 54 1.12 -8.93 -28.77
N LEU A 55 0.46 -7.78 -28.58
CA LEU A 55 -0.47 -7.49 -27.47
C LEU A 55 -1.69 -8.42 -27.44
N LYS A 56 -1.98 -9.14 -28.53
CA LYS A 56 -3.10 -10.10 -28.64
C LYS A 56 -2.97 -11.27 -27.67
N GLN A 57 -1.78 -11.54 -27.15
CA GLN A 57 -1.53 -12.58 -26.16
C GLN A 57 -1.69 -12.09 -24.70
N SER A 58 -2.22 -10.89 -24.49
CA SER A 58 -2.61 -10.41 -23.16
C SER A 58 -3.64 -11.35 -22.53
N LEU A 59 -3.49 -11.61 -21.23
CA LEU A 59 -4.47 -12.39 -20.46
C LEU A 59 -5.79 -11.62 -20.30
N LEU A 60 -5.79 -10.29 -20.38
CA LEU A 60 -7.02 -9.50 -20.35
C LEU A 60 -7.85 -9.70 -21.63
N CYS A 61 -7.22 -10.11 -22.73
CA CYS A 61 -7.86 -10.37 -24.01
C CYS A 61 -8.21 -11.86 -24.23
N ASP A 62 -7.85 -12.75 -23.31
CA ASP A 62 -7.97 -14.20 -23.51
C ASP A 62 -9.38 -14.73 -23.15
N HIS A 63 -10.17 -14.97 -24.20
CA HIS A 63 -11.52 -15.54 -24.13
C HIS A 63 -11.58 -16.99 -23.64
N LEU A 64 -10.45 -17.70 -23.57
CA LEU A 64 -10.39 -19.08 -23.07
C LEU A 64 -10.21 -19.14 -21.54
N LEU A 65 -9.97 -17.99 -20.88
CA LEU A 65 -9.91 -17.93 -19.43
C LEU A 65 -11.30 -18.07 -18.82
N SER A 66 -11.41 -18.88 -17.76
CA SER A 66 -12.63 -18.91 -16.96
C SER A 66 -12.93 -17.52 -16.36
N VAL A 67 -14.21 -17.21 -16.17
CA VAL A 67 -14.66 -15.93 -15.58
C VAL A 67 -13.94 -15.62 -14.25
N ASP A 68 -13.77 -16.62 -13.39
CA ASP A 68 -13.04 -16.46 -12.12
C ASP A 68 -11.57 -16.10 -12.34
N ARG A 69 -10.89 -16.81 -13.23
CA ARG A 69 -9.48 -16.56 -13.53
C ARG A 69 -9.27 -15.21 -14.19
N TRP A 70 -10.14 -14.83 -15.12
CA TRP A 70 -10.11 -13.50 -15.73
C TRP A 70 -10.35 -12.41 -14.68
N THR A 71 -11.29 -12.59 -13.75
CA THR A 71 -11.56 -11.62 -12.67
C THR A 71 -10.33 -11.42 -11.77
N LYS A 72 -9.56 -12.48 -11.48
CA LYS A 72 -8.28 -12.40 -10.75
C LYS A 72 -7.23 -11.61 -11.54
N VAL A 73 -7.09 -11.89 -12.84
CA VAL A 73 -6.18 -11.14 -13.73
C VAL A 73 -6.57 -9.66 -13.75
N TYR A 74 -7.83 -9.35 -14.03
CA TYR A 74 -8.39 -7.99 -14.03
C TYR A 74 -8.13 -7.26 -12.71
N GLY A 75 -8.42 -7.89 -11.58
CA GLY A 75 -8.20 -7.30 -10.26
C GLY A 75 -6.72 -6.99 -9.97
N HIS A 76 -5.81 -7.79 -10.53
CA HIS A 76 -4.37 -7.52 -10.43
C HIS A 76 -3.92 -6.42 -11.39
N SER A 77 -4.33 -6.48 -12.66
CA SER A 77 -3.97 -5.51 -13.71
C SER A 77 -4.46 -4.09 -13.40
N ARG A 78 -5.60 -3.93 -12.71
CA ARG A 78 -6.15 -2.62 -12.34
C ARG A 78 -5.20 -1.73 -11.52
N ARG A 79 -4.20 -2.33 -10.85
CA ARG A 79 -3.16 -1.58 -10.12
C ARG A 79 -2.22 -0.83 -11.06
N TYR A 80 -1.97 -1.38 -12.23
CA TYR A 80 -1.02 -0.91 -13.24
C TYR A 80 -1.71 -0.18 -14.39
N LEU A 81 -2.97 -0.52 -14.69
CA LEU A 81 -3.79 0.08 -15.73
C LEU A 81 -5.02 0.77 -15.10
N PRO A 82 -4.90 2.03 -14.62
CA PRO A 82 -5.97 2.70 -13.89
C PRO A 82 -7.25 2.92 -14.71
N PHE A 83 -7.17 3.00 -16.04
CA PHE A 83 -8.36 3.12 -16.90
C PHE A 83 -9.32 1.93 -16.73
N LEU A 84 -8.84 0.77 -16.27
CA LEU A 84 -9.71 -0.38 -15.98
C LEU A 84 -10.78 -0.07 -14.91
N HIS A 85 -10.58 0.96 -14.07
CA HIS A 85 -11.62 1.43 -13.14
C HIS A 85 -12.92 1.85 -13.82
N TYR A 86 -12.90 2.16 -15.13
CA TYR A 86 -14.09 2.45 -15.91
C TYR A 86 -15.13 1.31 -15.86
N PHE A 87 -14.66 0.06 -15.92
CA PHE A 87 -15.51 -1.13 -15.95
C PHE A 87 -16.09 -1.49 -14.57
N ASP A 88 -15.60 -0.88 -13.49
CA ASP A 88 -16.02 -1.16 -12.13
C ASP A 88 -17.19 -0.25 -11.71
N PRO A 89 -18.41 -0.78 -11.50
CA PRO A 89 -19.57 0.01 -11.10
C PRO A 89 -19.36 0.75 -9.77
N ASP A 90 -18.52 0.23 -8.87
CA ASP A 90 -18.21 0.87 -7.58
C ASP A 90 -17.29 2.08 -7.73
N SER A 91 -16.60 2.20 -8.86
CA SER A 91 -15.69 3.31 -9.18
C SER A 91 -16.42 4.48 -9.87
N GLN A 92 -17.68 4.31 -10.29
CA GLN A 92 -18.45 5.37 -10.95
C GLN A 92 -19.05 6.37 -9.94
N ILE A 93 -19.01 7.65 -10.32
CA ILE A 93 -19.39 8.77 -9.45
C ILE A 93 -20.92 8.92 -9.37
N GLU A 94 -21.62 8.62 -10.46
CA GLU A 94 -23.08 8.60 -10.53
C GLU A 94 -23.55 7.14 -10.46
N LYS A 95 -24.23 6.79 -9.36
CA LYS A 95 -24.77 5.45 -9.16
C LYS A 95 -26.18 5.40 -9.72
N ASP A 96 -26.35 4.72 -10.84
CA ASP A 96 -27.69 4.42 -11.33
C ASP A 96 -28.31 3.33 -10.43
N HIS A 97 -29.52 3.56 -9.93
CA HIS A 97 -30.15 2.67 -8.94
C HIS A 97 -30.45 1.25 -9.47
N ASP A 98 -30.33 1.04 -10.79
CA ASP A 98 -30.55 -0.22 -11.50
C ASP A 98 -29.27 -0.90 -12.04
N SER A 99 -28.06 -0.37 -11.74
CA SER A 99 -26.81 -0.96 -12.28
C SER A 99 -26.57 -2.39 -11.77
N LYS A 100 -26.31 -3.33 -12.68
CA LYS A 100 -25.83 -4.69 -12.36
C LYS A 100 -24.55 -4.58 -11.54
N THR A 101 -24.48 -5.28 -10.40
CA THR A 101 -23.30 -5.25 -9.52
C THR A 101 -22.21 -6.18 -10.04
N GLY A 102 -21.07 -5.63 -10.46
CA GLY A 102 -19.89 -6.37 -10.92
C GLY A 102 -19.48 -6.02 -12.35
N VAL A 103 -18.19 -6.20 -12.65
CA VAL A 103 -17.64 -6.06 -14.01
C VAL A 103 -18.21 -7.18 -14.88
N ASP A 104 -18.71 -6.85 -16.07
CA ASP A 104 -19.05 -7.83 -17.10
C ASP A 104 -17.77 -8.25 -17.85
N PRO A 105 -17.24 -9.47 -17.63
CA PRO A 105 -15.97 -9.90 -18.22
C PRO A 105 -16.00 -9.89 -19.74
N ASP A 106 -17.09 -10.33 -20.36
CA ASP A 106 -17.16 -10.47 -21.82
C ASP A 106 -17.15 -9.10 -22.50
N SER A 107 -17.89 -8.14 -21.95
CA SER A 107 -17.90 -6.77 -22.47
C SER A 107 -16.56 -6.05 -22.21
N ALA A 108 -15.95 -6.24 -21.05
CA ALA A 108 -14.63 -5.67 -20.75
C ALA A 108 -13.52 -6.27 -21.64
N GLN A 109 -13.52 -7.59 -21.84
CA GLN A 109 -12.55 -8.28 -22.72
C GLN A 109 -12.63 -7.78 -24.16
N ARG A 110 -13.84 -7.65 -24.71
CA ARG A 110 -14.06 -7.16 -26.08
C ARG A 110 -13.51 -5.75 -26.23
N LEU A 111 -13.88 -4.83 -25.33
CA LEU A 111 -13.45 -3.44 -25.41
C LEU A 111 -11.93 -3.28 -25.20
N ILE A 112 -11.32 -4.00 -24.25
CA ILE A 112 -9.87 -3.97 -24.04
C ILE A 112 -9.13 -4.45 -25.31
N ARG A 113 -9.64 -5.52 -25.96
CA ARG A 113 -9.07 -6.02 -27.21
C ARG A 113 -9.17 -4.98 -28.34
N GLU A 114 -10.28 -4.26 -28.43
CA GLU A 114 -10.46 -3.16 -29.37
C GLU A 114 -9.47 -2.03 -29.09
N LEU A 115 -9.31 -1.61 -27.83
CA LEU A 115 -8.36 -0.57 -27.42
C LEU A 115 -6.91 -0.95 -27.76
N TYR A 116 -6.50 -2.18 -27.50
CA TYR A 116 -5.12 -2.64 -27.80
C TYR A 116 -4.90 -2.71 -29.31
N SER A 117 -5.90 -3.14 -30.07
CA SER A 117 -5.84 -3.16 -31.54
C SER A 117 -5.76 -1.74 -32.12
N LEU A 118 -6.51 -0.79 -31.54
CA LEU A 118 -6.44 0.62 -31.90
C LEU A 118 -5.05 1.21 -31.62
N LEU A 119 -4.44 0.89 -30.47
CA LEU A 119 -3.09 1.32 -30.14
C LEU A 119 -2.04 0.78 -31.13
N ASP A 120 -2.10 -0.51 -31.46
CA ASP A 120 -1.20 -1.11 -32.46
C ASP A 120 -1.41 -0.49 -33.86
N PHE A 121 -2.67 -0.25 -34.26
CA PHE A 121 -3.00 0.42 -35.52
C PHE A 121 -2.40 1.83 -35.58
N LEU A 122 -2.68 2.65 -34.55
CA LEU A 122 -2.19 4.02 -34.45
C LEU A 122 -0.67 4.08 -34.43
N ARG A 123 -0.02 3.22 -33.64
CA ARG A 123 1.45 3.15 -33.63
C ARG A 123 1.99 2.89 -35.03
N ASN A 124 1.42 1.95 -35.77
CA ASN A 124 1.89 1.59 -37.11
C ASN A 124 1.64 2.69 -38.14
N ASP A 125 0.55 3.43 -38.00
CA ASP A 125 0.18 4.52 -38.90
C ASP A 125 1.08 5.76 -38.69
N PHE A 126 1.35 6.12 -37.43
CA PHE A 126 2.12 7.33 -37.09
C PHE A 126 3.65 7.12 -37.00
N SER A 127 4.13 5.87 -36.96
CA SER A 127 5.58 5.58 -36.89
C SER A 127 6.28 5.54 -38.26
N HIS A 128 5.52 5.62 -39.35
CA HIS A 128 6.01 5.47 -40.73
C HIS A 128 5.42 6.51 -41.66
N ASN A 129 6.19 6.97 -42.64
CA ASN A 129 5.73 7.95 -43.62
C ASN A 129 4.94 7.25 -44.74
N ARG A 130 3.61 7.37 -44.76
CA ARG A 130 2.77 6.79 -45.82
C ARG A 130 2.55 7.80 -46.96
N LEU A 131 2.75 7.36 -48.21
CA LEU A 131 2.45 8.13 -49.43
C LEU A 131 0.96 8.41 -49.63
N ASP A 132 0.09 7.54 -49.10
CA ASP A 132 -1.35 7.71 -49.15
C ASP A 132 -1.76 8.62 -47.99
N GLY A 133 -1.91 9.91 -48.28
CA GLY A 133 -2.26 10.97 -47.33
C GLY A 133 -3.65 10.79 -46.74
N THR A 134 -3.81 9.85 -45.80
CA THR A 134 -4.92 9.88 -44.84
C THR A 134 -4.69 11.07 -43.92
N THR A 135 -5.36 12.18 -44.21
CA THR A 135 -5.44 13.31 -43.29
C THR A 135 -6.10 12.80 -42.00
N PHE A 136 -5.52 13.14 -40.85
CA PHE A 136 -6.05 12.79 -39.52
C PHE A 136 -7.48 13.33 -39.27
N GLU A 137 -8.04 14.10 -40.19
CA GLU A 137 -9.29 14.84 -40.04
C GLU A 137 -10.45 13.96 -39.56
N HIS A 138 -10.43 12.64 -39.81
CA HIS A 138 -11.44 11.69 -39.31
C HIS A 138 -10.87 10.32 -38.90
N LEU A 139 -10.23 10.20 -37.72
CA LEU A 139 -9.94 8.88 -37.13
C LEU A 139 -11.22 8.23 -36.59
N GLU A 140 -11.90 7.49 -37.44
CA GLU A 140 -13.13 6.75 -37.11
C GLU A 140 -12.90 5.73 -35.99
N VAL A 141 -13.78 5.72 -34.99
CA VAL A 141 -13.77 4.78 -33.87
C VAL A 141 -15.13 4.12 -33.67
N SER A 142 -15.15 2.96 -33.00
CA SER A 142 -16.41 2.31 -32.65
C SER A 142 -17.18 3.14 -31.60
N PRO A 143 -18.52 3.06 -31.56
CA PRO A 143 -19.32 3.69 -30.51
C PRO A 143 -18.90 3.27 -29.10
N ASP A 144 -18.45 2.01 -28.95
CA ASP A 144 -17.95 1.48 -27.68
C ASP A 144 -16.65 2.18 -27.24
N ILE A 145 -15.72 2.45 -28.16
CA ILE A 145 -14.49 3.22 -27.88
C ILE A 145 -14.82 4.68 -27.56
N SER A 146 -15.73 5.31 -28.29
CA SER A 146 -16.15 6.69 -28.04
C SER A 146 -16.81 6.87 -26.67
N SER A 147 -17.72 5.96 -26.31
CA SER A 147 -18.32 5.88 -24.97
C SER A 147 -17.26 5.64 -23.90
N PHE A 148 -16.30 4.75 -24.15
CA PHE A 148 -15.17 4.51 -23.25
C PHE A 148 -14.32 5.76 -23.03
N ILE A 149 -13.94 6.49 -24.08
CA ILE A 149 -13.09 7.69 -23.98
C ILE A 149 -13.79 8.77 -23.16
N THR A 150 -15.04 9.08 -23.49
CA THR A 150 -15.81 10.13 -22.80
C THR A 150 -16.17 9.75 -21.36
N GLY A 151 -16.48 8.48 -21.11
CA GLY A 151 -16.74 7.94 -19.78
C GLY A 151 -15.50 7.90 -18.89
N THR A 152 -14.39 7.41 -19.42
CA THR A 152 -13.08 7.35 -18.75
C THR A 152 -12.55 8.76 -18.43
N TYR A 153 -12.75 9.72 -19.33
CA TYR A 153 -12.43 11.13 -19.08
C TYR A 153 -13.27 11.72 -17.93
N SER A 154 -14.57 11.41 -17.89
CA SER A 154 -15.46 11.87 -16.81
C SER A 154 -15.01 11.32 -15.45
N LEU A 155 -14.63 10.04 -15.42
CA LEU A 155 -14.04 9.40 -14.25
C LEU A 155 -12.74 10.09 -13.81
N ALA A 156 -11.84 10.35 -14.75
CA ALA A 156 -10.57 11.04 -14.49
C ALA A 156 -10.80 12.45 -13.91
N CYS A 157 -11.72 13.22 -14.50
CA CYS A 157 -12.05 14.57 -14.07
C CYS A 157 -12.60 14.60 -12.64
N GLY A 158 -13.53 13.69 -12.31
CA GLY A 158 -14.09 13.62 -10.96
C GLY A 158 -13.11 13.09 -9.90
N ARG A 159 -12.20 12.19 -10.28
CA ARG A 159 -11.09 11.74 -9.42
C ARG A 159 -10.10 12.88 -9.16
N ALA A 160 -9.69 13.61 -10.18
CA ALA A 160 -8.84 14.80 -10.06
C ALA A 160 -9.51 15.86 -9.17
N GLN A 161 -10.78 16.17 -9.40
CA GLN A 161 -11.54 17.13 -8.58
C GLN A 161 -11.59 16.70 -7.11
N SER A 162 -11.81 15.42 -6.83
CA SER A 162 -11.84 14.88 -5.46
C SER A 162 -10.45 14.89 -4.80
N ARG A 163 -9.40 14.58 -5.57
CA ARG A 163 -8.00 14.56 -5.12
C ARG A 163 -7.52 15.95 -4.71
N PHE A 164 -7.93 16.98 -5.46
CA PHE A 164 -7.46 18.35 -5.30
C PHE A 164 -8.49 19.32 -4.71
N ALA A 165 -9.55 18.81 -4.08
CA ALA A 165 -10.64 19.62 -3.52
C ALA A 165 -10.20 20.68 -2.47
N VAL A 166 -9.00 20.52 -1.90
CA VAL A 166 -8.40 21.46 -0.93
C VAL A 166 -7.67 22.61 -1.63
N PHE A 167 -7.25 22.42 -2.89
CA PHE A 167 -6.35 23.32 -3.63
C PHE A 167 -7.05 24.03 -4.79
N PHE A 168 -7.89 23.32 -5.53
CA PHE A 168 -8.67 23.87 -6.64
C PHE A 168 -10.08 24.21 -6.21
N LYS A 169 -10.57 25.36 -6.67
CA LYS A 169 -11.98 25.71 -6.57
C LYS A 169 -12.78 24.85 -7.56
N PRO A 170 -14.07 24.56 -7.28
CA PRO A 170 -14.93 23.88 -8.25
C PRO A 170 -14.95 24.54 -9.63
N ASP A 171 -14.80 25.88 -9.68
CA ASP A 171 -14.78 26.68 -10.91
C ASP A 171 -13.52 26.42 -11.78
N ASP A 172 -12.38 26.04 -11.17
CA ASP A 172 -11.15 25.71 -11.91
C ASP A 172 -11.36 24.49 -12.84
N PHE A 173 -12.31 23.59 -12.51
CA PHE A 173 -12.62 22.40 -13.29
C PHE A 173 -13.66 22.62 -14.41
N VAL A 174 -14.23 23.81 -14.57
CA VAL A 174 -15.28 24.06 -15.58
C VAL A 174 -14.75 23.78 -16.99
N LEU A 175 -13.55 24.28 -17.32
CA LEU A 175 -12.94 24.05 -18.63
C LEU A 175 -12.55 22.58 -18.84
N ALA A 176 -12.08 21.90 -17.80
CA ALA A 176 -11.82 20.45 -17.85
C ALA A 176 -13.12 19.68 -18.14
N LYS A 177 -14.23 20.01 -17.50
CA LYS A 177 -15.53 19.37 -17.76
C LYS A 177 -16.02 19.61 -19.19
N ASN A 178 -15.92 20.85 -19.69
CA ASN A 178 -16.35 21.21 -21.03
C ASN A 178 -15.51 20.52 -22.12
N ARG A 179 -14.24 20.21 -21.86
CA ARG A 179 -13.38 19.48 -22.81
C ARG A 179 -13.86 18.06 -23.11
N LYS A 180 -14.74 17.48 -22.29
CA LYS A 180 -15.38 16.17 -22.58
C LYS A 180 -16.07 16.18 -23.96
N GLU A 181 -16.77 17.27 -24.29
CA GLU A 181 -17.48 17.43 -25.56
C GLU A 181 -16.53 17.61 -26.75
N GLN A 182 -15.26 17.89 -26.47
CA GLN A 182 -14.21 18.10 -27.48
C GLN A 182 -13.36 16.86 -27.70
N LEU A 183 -13.69 15.70 -27.12
CA LEU A 183 -12.91 14.46 -27.31
C LEU A 183 -13.33 13.72 -28.58
N ILE A 184 -14.63 13.71 -28.89
CA ILE A 184 -15.22 13.00 -30.01
C ILE A 184 -15.97 14.00 -30.89
N SER A 185 -15.80 13.88 -32.20
CA SER A 185 -16.59 14.60 -33.21
C SER A 185 -17.41 13.62 -34.04
N VAL A 186 -18.55 14.06 -34.58
CA VAL A 186 -19.34 13.27 -35.52
C VAL A 186 -19.16 13.84 -36.93
N ALA A 187 -18.61 13.03 -37.83
CA ALA A 187 -18.45 13.36 -39.25
C ALA A 187 -19.11 12.25 -40.08
N ASP A 188 -19.96 12.62 -41.05
CA ASP A 188 -20.68 11.68 -41.93
C ASP A 188 -21.43 10.55 -41.19
N GLY A 189 -21.98 10.86 -40.01
CA GLY A 189 -22.70 9.89 -39.17
C GLY A 189 -21.80 8.88 -38.43
N LYS A 190 -20.48 9.08 -38.46
CA LYS A 190 -19.48 8.27 -37.78
C LYS A 190 -18.79 9.06 -36.66
N GLU A 191 -18.47 8.38 -35.57
CA GLU A 191 -17.77 8.96 -34.44
C GLU A 191 -16.26 8.91 -34.68
N CYS A 192 -15.60 10.06 -34.55
CA CYS A 192 -14.18 10.22 -34.80
C CYS A 192 -13.47 10.81 -33.57
N LEU A 193 -12.24 10.37 -33.32
CA LEU A 193 -11.37 11.00 -32.32
C LEU A 193 -10.90 12.36 -32.81
N THR A 194 -11.07 13.37 -31.99
CA THR A 194 -10.44 14.68 -32.18
C THR A 194 -8.98 14.64 -31.72
N VAL A 195 -8.22 15.71 -31.96
CA VAL A 195 -6.87 15.89 -31.39
C VAL A 195 -6.87 15.75 -29.85
N SER A 196 -7.87 16.29 -29.15
CA SER A 196 -7.96 16.17 -27.69
C SER A 196 -8.29 14.73 -27.26
N GLY A 197 -9.18 14.05 -27.99
CA GLY A 197 -9.51 12.65 -27.76
C GLY A 197 -8.31 11.72 -27.98
N PHE A 198 -7.55 11.96 -29.04
CA PHE A 198 -6.34 11.23 -29.39
C PHE A 198 -5.23 11.44 -28.35
N ALA A 199 -4.96 12.69 -27.96
CA ALA A 199 -4.01 12.98 -26.89
C ALA A 199 -4.40 12.29 -25.57
N PHE A 200 -5.69 12.31 -25.20
CA PHE A 200 -6.17 11.62 -24.00
C PHE A 200 -6.00 10.10 -24.10
N PHE A 201 -6.30 9.51 -25.27
CA PHE A 201 -6.11 8.07 -25.49
C PHE A 201 -4.65 7.65 -25.30
N ILE A 202 -3.69 8.40 -25.86
CA ILE A 202 -2.25 8.12 -25.69
C ILE A 202 -1.87 8.22 -24.20
N CYS A 203 -2.37 9.23 -23.47
CA CYS A 203 -2.07 9.43 -22.05
C CYS A 203 -2.45 8.23 -21.16
N LEU A 204 -3.46 7.42 -21.53
CA LEU A 204 -3.84 6.22 -20.76
C LEU A 204 -2.73 5.16 -20.69
N PHE A 205 -1.82 5.16 -21.67
CA PHE A 205 -0.74 4.17 -21.83
C PHE A 205 0.65 4.77 -21.63
N LEU A 206 0.73 6.07 -21.36
CA LEU A 206 1.96 6.74 -20.94
C LEU A 206 2.04 6.77 -19.43
N ASP A 207 3.26 6.77 -18.89
CA ASP A 207 3.44 7.20 -17.51
C ASP A 207 3.15 8.70 -17.39
N ARG A 208 3.07 9.19 -16.16
CA ARG A 208 2.65 10.56 -15.90
C ARG A 208 3.65 11.61 -16.40
N GLU A 209 4.96 11.34 -16.30
CA GLU A 209 6.01 12.25 -16.77
C GLU A 209 5.98 12.33 -18.30
N GLN A 210 5.87 11.17 -18.96
CA GLN A 210 5.76 11.05 -20.41
C GLN A 210 4.51 11.76 -20.95
N ALA A 211 3.35 11.57 -20.31
CA ALA A 211 2.10 12.24 -20.69
C ALA A 211 2.24 13.77 -20.56
N SER A 212 2.85 14.25 -19.48
CA SER A 212 3.10 15.69 -19.26
C SER A 212 4.02 16.27 -20.34
N GLY A 213 5.12 15.57 -20.63
CA GLY A 213 6.06 15.97 -21.68
C GLY A 213 5.39 16.05 -23.05
N MET A 214 4.50 15.09 -23.37
CA MET A 214 3.72 15.10 -24.61
C MET A 214 2.77 16.31 -24.68
N LEU A 215 1.96 16.53 -23.65
CA LEU A 215 0.94 17.59 -23.62
C LEU A 215 1.57 18.99 -23.72
N SER A 216 2.75 19.19 -23.14
CA SER A 216 3.45 20.49 -23.14
C SER A 216 3.76 21.04 -24.54
N ARG A 217 3.80 20.20 -25.59
CA ARG A 217 4.11 20.63 -26.97
C ARG A 217 2.90 20.65 -27.89
N ILE A 218 1.75 20.14 -27.44
CA ILE A 218 0.50 20.12 -28.20
C ILE A 218 -0.20 21.48 -28.10
N ARG A 219 -0.72 21.96 -29.23
CA ARG A 219 -1.49 23.20 -29.28
C ARG A 219 -2.71 23.13 -28.34
N GLY A 220 -2.86 24.13 -27.48
CA GLY A 220 -3.99 24.21 -26.53
C GLY A 220 -3.78 23.51 -25.18
N PHE A 221 -2.60 22.89 -24.96
CA PHE A 221 -2.20 22.27 -23.70
C PHE A 221 -0.91 22.87 -23.11
N LYS A 222 -0.26 23.80 -23.81
CA LYS A 222 0.97 24.47 -23.39
C LYS A 222 0.84 25.34 -22.13
N ARG A 223 -0.37 25.84 -21.86
CA ARG A 223 -0.61 26.73 -20.72
C ARG A 223 -0.80 25.91 -19.48
N THR A 224 -0.13 26.32 -18.43
CA THR A 224 -0.18 25.66 -17.13
C THR A 224 -0.08 26.66 -15.98
N ASP A 225 0.21 27.94 -16.30
CA ASP A 225 0.30 29.09 -15.39
C ASP A 225 -0.96 29.36 -14.56
N GLU A 226 -2.14 28.95 -15.03
CA GLU A 226 -3.42 29.13 -14.34
C GLU A 226 -4.00 27.82 -13.77
N ASN A 227 -4.69 27.90 -12.63
CA ASN A 227 -5.27 26.73 -11.95
C ASN A 227 -6.23 25.91 -12.83
N TRP A 228 -7.02 26.55 -13.70
CA TRP A 228 -7.89 25.82 -14.61
C TRP A 228 -7.11 25.01 -15.65
N ALA A 229 -5.96 25.52 -16.09
CA ALA A 229 -5.11 24.86 -17.07
C ALA A 229 -4.42 23.65 -16.44
N ARG A 230 -4.00 23.78 -15.17
CA ARG A 230 -3.55 22.67 -14.33
C ARG A 230 -4.63 21.63 -14.12
N ALA A 231 -5.87 22.04 -13.83
CA ALA A 231 -6.99 21.12 -13.66
C ALA A 231 -7.26 20.29 -14.94
N VAL A 232 -7.14 20.90 -16.13
CA VAL A 232 -7.17 20.18 -17.41
C VAL A 232 -6.03 19.16 -17.49
N HIS A 233 -4.80 19.59 -17.25
CA HIS A 233 -3.62 18.72 -17.32
C HIS A 233 -3.74 17.52 -16.36
N GLU A 234 -4.16 17.76 -15.12
CA GLU A 234 -4.44 16.73 -14.13
C GLU A 234 -5.49 15.72 -14.56
N THR A 235 -6.50 16.18 -15.27
CA THR A 235 -7.57 15.31 -15.78
C THR A 235 -7.02 14.36 -16.84
N PHE A 236 -6.14 14.84 -17.73
CA PHE A 236 -5.50 14.00 -18.75
C PHE A 236 -4.53 12.98 -18.13
N CYS A 237 -3.89 13.33 -17.02
CA CYS A 237 -2.85 12.51 -16.39
C CYS A 237 -3.31 11.66 -15.17
N ASP A 238 -4.61 11.64 -14.81
CA ASP A 238 -5.08 10.88 -13.62
C ASP A 238 -5.03 9.36 -13.83
N LEU A 239 -5.30 8.91 -15.06
CA LEU A 239 -5.45 7.50 -15.41
C LEU A 239 -4.28 6.92 -16.20
N CYS A 240 -3.13 7.61 -16.21
CA CYS A 240 -1.87 7.14 -16.78
C CYS A 240 -1.45 5.77 -16.24
N ILE A 241 -0.73 5.01 -17.07
CA ILE A 241 -0.20 3.70 -16.72
C ILE A 241 0.77 3.80 -15.54
N ARG A 242 0.88 2.71 -14.77
CA ARG A 242 1.83 2.58 -13.67
C ARG A 242 2.68 1.34 -13.89
N HIS A 243 3.99 1.53 -13.93
CA HIS A 243 4.93 0.43 -14.13
C HIS A 243 4.99 -0.49 -12.88
N PRO A 244 5.21 -1.80 -13.09
CA PRO A 244 5.39 -2.75 -12.01
C PRO A 244 6.82 -2.63 -11.47
N HIS A 245 7.09 -1.57 -10.72
CA HIS A 245 8.35 -1.46 -10.00
C HIS A 245 8.30 -2.30 -8.74
N ASP A 246 9.37 -3.05 -8.48
CA ASP A 246 9.63 -3.58 -7.15
C ASP A 246 9.66 -2.44 -6.14
N ARG A 247 9.32 -2.73 -4.89
CA ARG A 247 9.47 -1.76 -3.81
C ARG A 247 10.89 -1.21 -3.89
N LEU A 248 11.05 0.11 -3.90
CA LEU A 248 12.35 0.77 -4.03
C LEU A 248 13.28 0.28 -2.92
N GLU A 249 14.17 -0.66 -3.23
CA GLU A 249 15.11 -1.24 -2.29
C GLU A 249 16.41 -0.44 -2.32
N SER A 250 16.76 0.23 -1.23
CA SER A 250 18.07 0.87 -1.14
C SER A 250 19.18 -0.18 -1.07
N SER A 251 20.26 0.01 -1.82
CA SER A 251 21.47 -0.80 -1.70
C SER A 251 22.12 -0.68 -0.32
N ASN A 252 21.89 0.44 0.39
CA ASN A 252 22.28 0.62 1.77
C ASN A 252 21.04 0.59 2.69
N THR A 253 20.83 -0.53 3.38
CA THR A 253 19.67 -0.76 4.27
C THR A 253 19.66 0.19 5.46
N LYS A 254 20.84 0.53 6.00
CA LYS A 254 21.00 1.42 7.16
C LYS A 254 20.66 2.86 6.81
N GLU A 255 21.17 3.38 5.70
CA GLU A 255 20.83 4.73 5.22
C GLU A 255 19.33 4.86 4.92
N ALA A 256 18.73 3.85 4.29
CA ALA A 256 17.28 3.87 4.03
C ALA A 256 16.47 3.89 5.32
N LEU A 257 16.86 3.09 6.32
CA LEU A 257 16.24 3.10 7.63
C LEU A 257 16.40 4.46 8.32
N LEU A 258 17.59 5.06 8.26
CA LEU A 258 17.87 6.38 8.81
C LEU A 258 16.96 7.45 8.21
N LEU A 259 16.84 7.48 6.88
CA LEU A 259 15.96 8.40 6.16
C LEU A 259 14.48 8.15 6.47
N ASP A 260 14.07 6.89 6.58
CA ASP A 260 12.71 6.52 6.99
C ASP A 260 12.37 7.08 8.38
N MET A 261 13.29 6.96 9.33
CA MET A 261 13.13 7.47 10.70
C MET A 261 13.10 9.01 10.73
N LEU A 262 14.01 9.68 10.02
CA LEU A 262 14.03 11.15 9.91
C LEU A 262 12.75 11.69 9.27
N ASN A 263 12.27 11.06 8.20
CA ASN A 263 11.02 11.43 7.54
C ASN A 263 9.79 11.21 8.44
N GLU A 264 9.78 10.16 9.26
CA GLU A 264 8.68 9.91 10.20
C GLU A 264 8.63 10.98 11.30
N LEU A 265 9.79 11.39 11.85
CA LEU A 265 9.89 12.46 12.85
C LEU A 265 9.45 13.83 12.34
N ASN A 266 9.65 14.10 11.04
CA ASN A 266 9.24 15.35 10.38
C ASN A 266 7.74 15.41 10.03
N ARG A 267 6.99 14.31 10.21
CA ARG A 267 5.55 14.26 9.96
C ARG A 267 4.75 14.41 11.25
N CYS A 268 3.68 15.19 11.19
CA CYS A 268 2.74 15.34 12.28
C CYS A 268 1.92 14.05 12.50
N PRO A 269 1.81 13.53 13.72
CA PRO A 269 0.95 12.38 14.00
C PRO A 269 -0.51 12.67 13.62
N ARG A 270 -1.20 11.75 12.93
CA ARG A 270 -2.61 11.96 12.54
C ARG A 270 -3.51 12.34 13.71
N ILE A 271 -3.30 11.70 14.86
CA ILE A 271 -4.05 12.00 16.08
C ILE A 271 -3.88 13.43 16.54
N LEU A 272 -2.71 14.05 16.34
CA LEU A 272 -2.50 15.47 16.64
C LEU A 272 -3.19 16.33 15.57
N TYR A 273 -2.93 16.07 14.29
CA TYR A 273 -3.49 16.81 13.16
C TYR A 273 -5.02 16.91 13.21
N ASP A 274 -5.70 15.81 13.55
CA ASP A 274 -7.16 15.76 13.69
C ASP A 274 -7.69 16.63 14.84
N MET A 275 -6.82 17.02 15.79
CA MET A 275 -7.13 17.93 16.89
C MET A 275 -6.66 19.36 16.66
N LEU A 276 -6.04 19.68 15.53
CA LEU A 276 -5.63 21.06 15.23
C LEU A 276 -6.77 21.86 14.58
N PRO A 277 -6.89 23.17 14.88
CA PRO A 277 -7.76 24.07 14.12
C PRO A 277 -7.28 24.19 12.66
N GLU A 278 -8.15 24.66 11.76
CA GLU A 278 -7.85 24.72 10.32
C GLU A 278 -6.63 25.60 10.00
N GLU A 279 -6.47 26.72 10.70
CA GLU A 279 -5.32 27.62 10.58
C GLU A 279 -3.99 26.89 10.87
N GLU A 280 -3.95 26.10 11.95
CA GLU A 280 -2.76 25.33 12.35
C GLU A 280 -2.52 24.12 11.46
N ARG A 281 -3.56 23.57 10.82
CA ARG A 281 -3.40 22.46 9.87
C ARG A 281 -2.67 22.91 8.60
N ALA A 282 -2.74 24.20 8.26
CA ALA A 282 -2.12 24.74 7.06
C ALA A 282 -0.59 24.55 7.05
N GLN A 283 0.09 24.55 8.21
CA GLN A 283 1.54 24.34 8.27
C GLN A 283 2.01 22.91 7.93
N PHE A 284 1.09 21.93 7.94
CA PHE A 284 1.36 20.55 7.49
C PHE A 284 0.86 20.29 6.08
N LEU A 285 0.17 21.28 5.50
CA LEU A 285 0.00 21.32 4.07
C LEU A 285 1.35 21.75 3.48
N PRO A 286 1.75 21.15 2.36
CA PRO A 286 2.98 21.51 1.70
C PRO A 286 2.91 22.96 1.21
N ALA A 287 3.90 23.75 1.60
CA ALA A 287 4.11 25.08 1.04
C ALA A 287 4.82 24.92 -0.31
N LEU A 288 4.20 25.40 -1.39
CA LEU A 288 4.85 25.56 -2.68
C LEU A 288 5.66 26.87 -2.63
N ASP A 289 6.77 26.89 -1.88
CA ASP A 289 7.70 28.02 -1.95
C ASP A 289 8.53 27.97 -3.25
N GLU A 290 9.16 29.09 -3.63
CA GLU A 290 9.97 29.20 -4.86
C GLU A 290 11.07 28.14 -4.92
N ASN A 291 11.66 27.80 -3.77
CA ASN A 291 12.64 26.72 -3.68
C ASN A 291 12.03 25.34 -3.96
N SER A 292 10.83 25.05 -3.48
CA SER A 292 10.13 23.80 -3.78
C SER A 292 9.78 23.73 -5.27
N MET A 293 9.32 24.83 -5.86
CA MET A 293 9.06 24.94 -7.30
C MET A 293 10.33 24.73 -8.14
N ASN A 294 11.45 25.34 -7.74
CA ASN A 294 12.75 25.18 -8.40
C ASN A 294 13.27 23.74 -8.27
N ASN A 295 13.19 23.15 -7.06
CA ASN A 295 13.56 21.75 -6.84
C ASN A 295 12.67 20.79 -7.66
N LEU A 296 11.38 21.05 -7.80
CA LEU A 296 10.47 20.25 -8.63
C LEU A 296 10.85 20.36 -10.12
N SER A 297 11.22 21.56 -10.59
CA SER A 297 11.75 21.74 -11.97
C SER A 297 13.09 21.03 -12.19
N GLU A 298 13.99 21.04 -11.23
CA GLU A 298 15.29 20.35 -11.30
C GLU A 298 15.21 18.82 -11.30
N ASN A 299 14.05 18.29 -10.93
CA ASN A 299 13.76 16.87 -10.88
C ASN A 299 12.98 16.38 -12.10
N SER A 300 12.84 17.14 -13.18
CA SER A 300 12.43 16.56 -14.47
C SER A 300 13.62 15.85 -15.15
N LEU A 301 13.39 14.64 -15.69
CA LEU A 301 14.39 13.92 -16.49
C LEU A 301 14.58 14.52 -17.89
N ASP A 302 13.63 15.31 -18.36
CA ASP A 302 13.65 15.96 -19.67
C ASP A 302 13.99 17.45 -19.51
N GLU A 303 15.12 17.88 -20.09
CA GLU A 303 15.57 19.27 -20.06
C GLU A 303 14.65 20.22 -20.86
N GLU A 304 13.96 19.74 -21.90
CA GLU A 304 12.97 20.55 -22.61
C GLU A 304 11.68 20.69 -21.79
N SER A 305 11.30 19.66 -21.04
CA SER A 305 10.24 19.76 -20.05
C SER A 305 10.59 20.77 -18.97
N ARG A 306 11.88 20.94 -18.60
CA ARG A 306 12.43 21.95 -17.65
C ARG A 306 12.29 23.40 -18.13
N LEU A 307 12.52 23.68 -19.42
CA LEU A 307 12.42 25.02 -20.02
C LEU A 307 10.96 25.44 -20.31
N LEU A 308 10.05 24.47 -20.46
CA LEU A 308 8.60 24.66 -20.64
C LEU A 308 7.80 24.34 -19.36
N TRP A 309 8.50 24.06 -18.24
CA TRP A 309 7.96 23.62 -16.96
C TRP A 309 7.30 24.77 -16.20
N ASP A 310 6.09 24.57 -15.67
CA ASP A 310 5.45 25.51 -14.74
C ASP A 310 5.06 24.87 -13.38
N GLY A 311 5.40 23.59 -13.16
CA GLY A 311 5.11 22.90 -11.90
C GLY A 311 3.85 22.03 -11.86
N SER A 312 3.36 21.48 -12.98
CA SER A 312 2.12 20.68 -13.02
C SER A 312 2.24 19.17 -12.74
N SER A 313 3.44 18.53 -12.73
CA SER A 313 3.54 17.07 -12.54
C SER A 313 3.88 16.64 -11.11
N ASP A 314 4.83 17.32 -10.46
CA ASP A 314 5.42 16.88 -9.19
C ASP A 314 4.82 17.58 -7.96
N TRP A 315 4.01 18.61 -8.16
CA TRP A 315 3.26 19.21 -7.06
C TRP A 315 2.29 18.19 -6.43
N ALA A 316 1.87 17.13 -7.13
CA ALA A 316 1.08 16.03 -6.56
C ALA A 316 1.83 15.18 -5.51
N GLU A 317 3.15 15.04 -5.64
CA GLU A 317 4.01 14.49 -4.58
C GLU A 317 4.27 15.53 -3.50
N ALA A 318 4.51 16.78 -3.89
CA ALA A 318 4.63 17.90 -2.96
C ALA A 318 3.38 17.98 -2.07
N LEU A 319 2.18 17.74 -2.61
CA LEU A 319 0.85 17.73 -1.98
C LEU A 319 0.62 16.69 -0.89
N THR A 320 1.56 15.79 -0.66
CA THR A 320 1.45 14.85 0.45
C THR A 320 1.57 15.62 1.76
N LYS A 321 0.43 15.78 2.45
CA LYS A 321 0.39 16.37 3.78
C LYS A 321 1.47 15.72 4.64
N ARG A 322 2.28 16.52 5.37
CA ARG A 322 3.32 16.03 6.29
C ARG A 322 2.67 15.38 7.52
N ILE A 323 1.94 14.28 7.33
CA ILE A 323 1.12 13.58 8.33
C ILE A 323 1.45 12.08 8.33
N ARG A 324 1.51 11.48 9.52
CA ARG A 324 1.68 10.03 9.70
C ARG A 324 0.34 9.31 9.51
N HIS A 325 0.27 8.32 8.62
CA HIS A 325 -0.98 7.59 8.36
C HIS A 325 -1.17 6.33 9.21
N GLN A 326 -0.08 5.70 9.61
CA GLN A 326 -0.05 4.47 10.40
C GLN A 326 1.08 4.54 11.42
N ASP A 327 0.98 3.75 12.49
CA ASP A 327 2.06 3.63 13.46
C ASP A 327 3.19 2.76 12.88
N ARG A 328 4.29 3.41 12.45
CA ARG A 328 5.48 2.75 11.92
C ARG A 328 6.53 2.49 13.00
N PHE A 329 6.35 2.96 14.24
CA PHE A 329 7.37 2.85 15.28
C PHE A 329 7.79 1.39 15.55
N PRO A 330 6.88 0.41 15.74
CA PRO A 330 7.28 -0.98 15.96
C PRO A 330 8.10 -1.54 14.80
N TYR A 331 7.70 -1.25 13.56
CA TYR A 331 8.42 -1.70 12.37
C TYR A 331 9.83 -1.10 12.30
N LEU A 332 9.95 0.22 12.44
CA LEU A 332 11.23 0.92 12.36
C LEU A 332 12.19 0.48 13.46
N MET A 333 11.69 0.29 14.70
CA MET A 333 12.55 -0.09 15.82
C MET A 333 12.99 -1.55 15.76
N LEU A 334 12.14 -2.48 15.30
CA LEU A 334 12.56 -3.86 15.08
C LEU A 334 13.64 -3.94 13.99
N ARG A 335 13.46 -3.19 12.89
CA ARG A 335 14.46 -3.07 11.84
C ARG A 335 15.76 -2.47 12.36
N PHE A 336 15.70 -1.38 13.12
CA PHE A 336 16.86 -0.78 13.78
C PHE A 336 17.63 -1.78 14.66
N ILE A 337 16.92 -2.53 15.52
CA ILE A 337 17.53 -3.53 16.40
C ILE A 337 18.30 -4.58 15.59
N GLU A 338 17.75 -5.05 14.47
CA GLU A 338 18.37 -6.09 13.64
C GLU A 338 19.51 -5.57 12.75
N GLU A 339 19.34 -4.40 12.12
CA GLU A 339 20.34 -3.79 11.23
C GLU A 339 21.58 -3.31 12.01
N MET A 340 21.38 -2.90 13.27
CA MET A 340 22.47 -2.52 14.18
C MET A 340 22.98 -3.70 15.02
N ASP A 341 22.39 -4.89 14.88
CA ASP A 341 22.64 -6.09 15.70
C ASP A 341 22.69 -5.80 17.21
N LEU A 342 21.78 -4.92 17.67
CA LEU A 342 21.72 -4.44 19.05
C LEU A 342 21.45 -5.58 20.03
N LEU A 343 20.65 -6.58 19.60
CA LEU A 343 20.37 -7.80 20.34
C LEU A 343 21.11 -8.98 19.71
N LYS A 344 22.38 -9.16 20.09
CA LYS A 344 23.23 -10.24 19.55
C LYS A 344 22.57 -11.60 19.69
N GLY A 345 22.47 -12.31 18.56
CA GLY A 345 21.92 -13.66 18.47
C GLY A 345 20.40 -13.76 18.62
N ILE A 346 19.66 -12.65 18.72
CA ILE A 346 18.19 -12.65 18.77
C ILE A 346 17.64 -12.20 17.43
N ARG A 347 16.67 -12.96 16.89
CA ARG A 347 15.97 -12.62 15.64
C ARG A 347 14.47 -12.60 15.87
N PHE A 348 13.79 -11.69 15.18
CA PHE A 348 12.34 -11.59 15.24
C PHE A 348 11.68 -12.44 14.16
N ARG A 349 10.45 -12.85 14.42
CA ARG A 349 9.67 -13.65 13.48
C ARG A 349 9.26 -12.79 12.29
N VAL A 350 9.51 -13.29 11.08
CA VAL A 350 9.12 -12.67 9.80
C VAL A 350 8.04 -13.52 9.13
N ASP A 351 6.99 -12.87 8.63
CA ASP A 351 5.96 -13.44 7.75
C ASP A 351 6.40 -13.14 6.31
N LEU A 352 6.84 -14.18 5.59
CA LEU A 352 7.35 -14.08 4.21
C LEU A 352 6.20 -13.90 3.21
N GLY A 353 4.98 -14.25 3.60
CA GLY A 353 3.79 -14.21 2.76
C GLY A 353 3.07 -15.55 2.68
N GLU A 354 2.20 -15.69 1.69
CA GLU A 354 1.34 -16.85 1.49
C GLU A 354 1.92 -17.78 0.42
N ILE A 355 2.06 -19.07 0.77
CA ILE A 355 2.53 -20.14 -0.12
C ILE A 355 1.33 -20.94 -0.61
N GLU A 356 1.33 -21.27 -1.91
CA GLU A 356 0.40 -22.22 -2.51
C GLU A 356 0.81 -23.66 -2.19
N LEU A 357 0.02 -24.32 -1.35
CA LEU A 357 0.23 -25.73 -1.00
C LEU A 357 -0.42 -26.65 -2.04
N ASP A 358 -1.61 -26.32 -2.52
CA ASP A 358 -2.36 -27.17 -3.45
C ASP A 358 -3.37 -26.34 -4.25
N SER A 359 -3.75 -26.82 -5.44
CA SER A 359 -4.75 -26.16 -6.29
C SER A 359 -5.57 -27.19 -7.07
N TYR A 360 -6.89 -27.15 -6.94
CA TYR A 360 -7.81 -28.06 -7.65
C TYR A 360 -9.20 -27.47 -7.82
N SER A 361 -9.96 -27.98 -8.79
CA SER A 361 -11.36 -27.62 -9.00
C SER A 361 -12.25 -28.19 -7.88
N LYS A 362 -13.10 -27.35 -7.29
CA LYS A 362 -14.07 -27.73 -6.25
C LYS A 362 -15.45 -27.16 -6.60
N LYS A 363 -16.45 -28.04 -6.62
CA LYS A 363 -17.85 -27.65 -6.72
C LYS A 363 -18.38 -27.16 -5.37
N VAL A 364 -19.04 -26.00 -5.36
CA VAL A 364 -19.67 -25.40 -4.17
C VAL A 364 -21.08 -24.94 -4.54
N GLY A 365 -22.12 -25.48 -3.89
CA GLY A 365 -23.50 -25.10 -4.19
C GLY A 365 -23.94 -25.45 -5.61
N ARG A 366 -24.70 -24.54 -6.25
CA ARG A 366 -25.36 -24.77 -7.55
C ARG A 366 -24.56 -24.25 -8.74
N ASN A 367 -23.75 -23.19 -8.56
CA ASN A 367 -22.96 -22.59 -9.62
C ASN A 367 -21.50 -23.03 -9.56
N GLY A 368 -20.98 -23.49 -10.70
CA GLY A 368 -19.56 -23.47 -11.06
C GLY A 368 -18.63 -24.45 -10.34
N GLU A 369 -17.71 -25.01 -11.11
CA GLU A 369 -16.43 -25.50 -10.62
C GLU A 369 -15.55 -24.29 -10.28
N TYR A 370 -15.01 -24.23 -9.06
CA TYR A 370 -14.10 -23.17 -8.63
C TYR A 370 -12.68 -23.69 -8.51
N ASP A 371 -11.70 -22.97 -9.02
CA ASP A 371 -10.29 -23.24 -8.74
C ASP A 371 -9.99 -22.88 -7.27
N ARG A 372 -9.95 -23.90 -6.42
CA ARG A 372 -9.59 -23.77 -5.01
C ARG A 372 -8.09 -23.88 -4.87
N THR A 373 -7.46 -22.79 -4.45
CA THR A 373 -6.09 -22.78 -3.96
C THR A 373 -6.08 -22.93 -2.43
N ILE A 374 -5.26 -23.83 -1.91
CA ILE A 374 -4.95 -23.96 -0.49
C ILE A 374 -3.66 -23.19 -0.23
N THR A 375 -3.74 -22.15 0.59
CA THR A 375 -2.58 -21.36 1.00
C THR A 375 -2.30 -21.47 2.49
N ASP A 376 -1.05 -21.25 2.88
CA ASP A 376 -0.62 -21.09 4.28
C ASP A 376 0.49 -20.04 4.38
N HIS A 377 0.65 -19.41 5.54
CA HIS A 377 1.66 -18.38 5.77
C HIS A 377 3.03 -18.99 6.07
N ALA A 378 4.05 -18.58 5.31
CA ALA A 378 5.44 -18.95 5.57
C ALA A 378 6.05 -18.01 6.62
N LEU A 379 6.35 -18.57 7.79
CA LEU A 379 6.93 -17.84 8.90
C LEU A 379 8.40 -18.25 9.06
N ALA A 380 9.30 -17.28 9.18
CA ALA A 380 10.75 -17.48 9.31
C ALA A 380 11.31 -16.67 10.49
N PHE A 381 12.60 -16.87 10.80
CA PHE A 381 13.37 -16.00 11.69
C PHE A 381 14.64 -15.56 10.97
N GLY A 382 14.94 -14.27 11.01
CA GLY A 382 16.07 -13.68 10.30
C GLY A 382 15.86 -12.18 10.17
N LYS A 383 16.86 -11.45 9.69
CA LYS A 383 16.69 -10.03 9.40
C LYS A 383 15.73 -9.88 8.23
N LEU A 384 15.00 -8.77 8.20
CA LEU A 384 14.12 -8.51 7.06
C LEU A 384 14.91 -8.44 5.74
N SER A 385 16.16 -7.97 5.77
CA SER A 385 17.09 -7.95 4.63
C SER A 385 17.41 -9.34 4.07
N ASP A 386 17.31 -10.40 4.88
CA ASP A 386 17.67 -11.77 4.47
C ASP A 386 16.59 -12.41 3.57
N PHE A 387 15.46 -11.72 3.36
CA PHE A 387 14.28 -12.24 2.71
C PHE A 387 13.81 -11.38 1.52
N GLN A 388 14.66 -10.59 0.88
CA GLN A 388 14.24 -9.72 -0.24
C GLN A 388 14.02 -10.50 -1.55
N ASN A 389 14.77 -11.58 -1.80
CA ASN A 389 14.69 -12.33 -3.06
C ASN A 389 13.70 -13.52 -2.97
N GLU A 390 12.56 -13.42 -3.66
CA GLU A 390 11.52 -14.46 -3.67
C GLU A 390 12.04 -15.82 -4.17
N GLU A 391 12.87 -15.85 -5.20
CA GLU A 391 13.36 -17.09 -5.81
C GLU A 391 14.34 -17.81 -4.89
N GLU A 392 15.23 -17.07 -4.23
CA GLU A 392 16.14 -17.62 -3.23
C GLU A 392 15.37 -18.16 -2.02
N VAL A 393 14.44 -17.37 -1.49
CA VAL A 393 13.59 -17.80 -0.36
C VAL A 393 12.78 -19.04 -0.73
N SER A 394 12.22 -19.09 -1.94
CA SER A 394 11.47 -20.25 -2.43
C SER A 394 12.36 -21.50 -2.52
N ARG A 395 13.60 -21.37 -3.00
CA ARG A 395 14.59 -22.47 -3.01
C ARG A 395 14.90 -22.96 -1.59
N MET A 396 15.12 -22.04 -0.65
CA MET A 396 15.43 -22.39 0.74
C MET A 396 14.27 -23.11 1.45
N ILE A 397 13.02 -22.78 1.13
CA ILE A 397 11.82 -23.44 1.68
C ILE A 397 11.57 -24.80 1.01
N SER A 398 11.79 -24.88 -0.31
CA SER A 398 11.69 -26.12 -1.08
C SER A 398 12.71 -27.17 -0.64
N GLY A 399 13.96 -26.77 -0.38
CA GLY A 399 15.04 -27.71 -0.08
C GLY A 399 15.17 -28.79 -1.18
N GLU A 400 15.22 -30.06 -0.79
CA GLU A 400 15.26 -31.23 -1.70
C GLU A 400 13.88 -31.65 -2.26
N ALA A 401 12.82 -30.86 -2.05
CA ALA A 401 11.49 -31.22 -2.54
C ALA A 401 11.45 -31.28 -4.08
N SER A 402 10.81 -32.33 -4.63
CA SER A 402 10.68 -32.55 -6.07
C SER A 402 9.84 -31.49 -6.81
N TYR A 403 9.14 -30.61 -6.09
CA TYR A 403 8.26 -29.58 -6.66
C TYR A 403 8.60 -28.18 -6.14
N PRO A 404 8.62 -27.16 -7.01
CA PRO A 404 8.90 -25.79 -6.61
C PRO A 404 7.77 -25.22 -5.75
N VAL A 405 8.13 -24.64 -4.61
CA VAL A 405 7.24 -23.81 -3.78
C VAL A 405 6.93 -22.53 -4.55
N ARG A 406 5.66 -22.11 -4.53
CA ARG A 406 5.20 -20.86 -5.17
C ARG A 406 4.51 -19.99 -4.14
N PHE A 407 4.87 -18.71 -4.10
CA PHE A 407 4.13 -17.72 -3.32
C PHE A 407 2.92 -17.23 -4.12
N SER A 408 1.73 -17.24 -3.51
CA SER A 408 0.58 -16.49 -4.02
C SER A 408 0.73 -14.99 -3.73
N LEU A 409 1.43 -14.67 -2.63
CA LEU A 409 1.81 -13.33 -2.23
C LEU A 409 3.14 -13.41 -1.48
N PHE A 410 4.21 -12.87 -2.06
CA PHE A 410 5.48 -12.65 -1.38
C PHE A 410 5.53 -11.22 -0.82
N ALA A 411 5.53 -11.08 0.50
CA ALA A 411 5.53 -9.78 1.17
C ALA A 411 6.17 -9.86 2.57
N PRO A 412 7.50 -10.06 2.66
CA PRO A 412 8.23 -10.13 3.91
C PRO A 412 7.92 -8.96 4.85
N ARG A 413 7.52 -9.28 6.08
CA ARG A 413 7.23 -8.30 7.14
C ARG A 413 7.42 -8.93 8.51
N TYR A 414 7.69 -8.11 9.53
CA TYR A 414 7.64 -8.60 10.91
C TYR A 414 6.26 -9.18 11.24
N ALA A 415 6.25 -10.40 11.77
CA ALA A 415 5.04 -11.15 12.11
C ALA A 415 4.43 -10.65 13.43
N ILE A 416 3.99 -9.38 13.42
CA ILE A 416 3.32 -8.74 14.55
C ILE A 416 1.84 -9.13 14.52
N TYR A 417 1.44 -10.03 15.41
CA TYR A 417 0.05 -10.45 15.57
C TYR A 417 -0.41 -10.17 17.00
N ASP A 418 -1.62 -9.64 17.17
CA ASP A 418 -2.20 -9.29 18.48
C ASP A 418 -1.26 -8.45 19.36
N ASN A 419 -0.56 -7.47 18.76
CA ASN A 419 0.42 -6.59 19.43
C ASN A 419 1.59 -7.36 20.08
N LYS A 420 1.97 -8.49 19.50
CA LYS A 420 3.11 -9.30 19.94
C LYS A 420 4.01 -9.69 18.77
N ILE A 421 5.29 -9.82 19.04
CA ILE A 421 6.30 -10.32 18.11
C ILE A 421 6.98 -11.54 18.72
N GLY A 422 7.08 -12.61 17.95
CA GLY A 422 7.83 -13.80 18.34
C GLY A 422 9.32 -13.58 18.13
N TYR A 423 10.15 -14.18 18.98
CA TYR A 423 11.61 -14.14 18.82
C TYR A 423 12.23 -15.53 19.03
N CYS A 424 13.44 -15.72 18.53
CA CYS A 424 14.28 -16.89 18.80
C CYS A 424 15.76 -16.48 18.94
N HIS A 425 16.59 -17.41 19.42
CA HIS A 425 18.04 -17.24 19.42
C HIS A 425 18.62 -17.97 18.21
N THR A 426 19.18 -17.23 17.25
CA THR A 426 19.84 -17.77 16.05
C THR A 426 20.78 -16.72 15.46
N SER A 427 21.88 -17.17 14.87
CA SER A 427 22.78 -16.32 14.08
C SER A 427 22.34 -16.25 12.62
N ASP A 428 21.89 -17.39 12.08
CA ASP A 428 21.51 -17.57 10.68
C ASP A 428 19.99 -17.54 10.47
N PRO A 429 19.50 -17.21 9.26
CA PRO A 429 18.09 -17.28 8.93
C PRO A 429 17.52 -18.71 9.04
N VAL A 430 16.36 -18.83 9.66
CA VAL A 430 15.62 -20.08 9.84
C VAL A 430 14.35 -20.05 9.01
N TYR A 431 14.34 -20.84 7.93
CA TYR A 431 13.24 -20.95 6.99
C TYR A 431 12.19 -22.00 7.44
N PRO A 432 10.91 -21.83 7.04
CA PRO A 432 9.93 -22.90 7.18
C PRO A 432 10.27 -24.06 6.23
N LYS A 433 9.89 -25.28 6.62
CA LYS A 433 10.15 -26.49 5.83
C LYS A 433 8.87 -27.00 5.17
N SER A 434 8.93 -27.26 3.86
CA SER A 434 7.88 -27.98 3.16
C SER A 434 7.90 -29.48 3.52
N LYS A 435 6.77 -30.06 3.90
CA LYS A 435 6.66 -31.50 4.15
C LYS A 435 6.21 -32.24 2.89
N THR A 436 6.89 -33.33 2.56
CA THR A 436 6.54 -34.25 1.47
C THR A 436 5.60 -35.35 1.97
N GLY A 437 4.43 -35.50 1.32
CA GLY A 437 3.38 -36.48 1.63
C GLY A 437 2.12 -36.26 0.77
N GLU A 438 1.08 -37.09 0.91
CA GLU A 438 -0.19 -37.00 0.13
C GLU A 438 -0.91 -35.63 0.28
N LYS A 439 -0.67 -34.92 1.39
CA LYS A 439 -1.14 -33.54 1.60
C LYS A 439 0.06 -32.64 1.88
N ARG A 440 0.26 -31.64 1.01
CA ARG A 440 1.31 -30.62 1.20
C ARG A 440 0.99 -29.81 2.45
N ALA A 441 1.97 -29.65 3.33
CA ALA A 441 1.85 -28.88 4.56
C ALA A 441 3.14 -28.12 4.83
N LEU A 442 3.00 -26.92 5.40
CA LEU A 442 4.13 -26.08 5.76
C LEU A 442 4.44 -26.23 7.25
N SER A 443 5.71 -26.50 7.56
CA SER A 443 6.20 -26.63 8.92
C SER A 443 6.94 -25.36 9.34
N ASN A 444 6.22 -24.43 9.96
CA ASN A 444 6.79 -23.19 10.45
C ASN A 444 7.66 -23.41 11.72
N PRO A 445 8.81 -22.72 11.85
CA PRO A 445 9.63 -22.74 13.05
C PRO A 445 8.87 -22.14 14.24
N GLN A 446 9.12 -22.69 15.42
CA GLN A 446 8.49 -22.25 16.67
C GLN A 446 9.26 -21.06 17.28
N SER A 447 8.53 -20.09 17.84
CA SER A 447 9.12 -19.01 18.64
C SER A 447 9.60 -19.52 19.99
N MET A 448 10.67 -18.96 20.53
CA MET A 448 11.10 -19.23 21.92
C MET A 448 10.19 -18.51 22.93
N GLY A 449 9.77 -17.30 22.58
CA GLY A 449 8.84 -16.51 23.38
C GLY A 449 8.23 -15.38 22.55
N PHE A 450 7.35 -14.61 23.20
CA PHE A 450 6.72 -13.45 22.60
C PHE A 450 6.97 -12.20 23.43
N ILE A 451 7.21 -11.08 22.75
CA ILE A 451 7.36 -9.75 23.33
C ILE A 451 6.15 -8.92 22.91
N SER A 452 5.55 -8.15 23.83
CA SER A 452 4.55 -7.16 23.43
C SER A 452 5.22 -5.97 22.74
N VAL A 453 4.63 -5.49 21.63
CA VAL A 453 5.11 -4.28 20.95
C VAL A 453 5.03 -3.03 21.83
N HIS A 454 4.20 -3.03 22.87
CA HIS A 454 4.15 -1.94 23.85
C HIS A 454 5.40 -1.88 24.72
N ASP A 455 6.03 -3.03 25.00
CA ASP A 455 7.24 -3.15 25.81
C ASP A 455 8.52 -2.92 24.99
N LEU A 456 8.40 -2.81 23.66
CA LEU A 456 9.51 -2.47 22.77
C LEU A 456 10.17 -1.14 23.16
N ARG A 457 9.39 -0.17 23.65
CA ARG A 457 9.90 1.12 24.15
C ARG A 457 10.89 0.95 25.30
N LYS A 458 10.55 0.09 26.26
CA LYS A 458 11.39 -0.19 27.44
C LYS A 458 12.63 -0.96 27.06
N LEU A 459 12.45 -1.99 26.22
CA LEU A 459 13.55 -2.80 25.68
C LEU A 459 14.56 -1.90 24.98
N LEU A 460 14.08 -1.07 24.06
CA LEU A 460 14.91 -0.17 23.26
C LEU A 460 15.61 0.86 24.15
N LEU A 461 14.88 1.55 25.03
CA LEU A 461 15.47 2.52 25.97
C LEU A 461 16.59 1.89 26.79
N MET A 462 16.32 0.71 27.33
CA MET A 462 17.27 -0.01 28.16
C MET A 462 18.52 -0.41 27.39
N GLU A 463 18.39 -0.94 26.18
CA GLU A 463 19.55 -1.32 25.35
C GLU A 463 20.34 -0.11 24.86
N LEU A 464 19.68 0.99 24.52
CA LEU A 464 20.34 2.25 24.16
C LEU A 464 21.09 2.89 25.34
N LEU A 465 20.67 2.63 26.58
CA LEU A 465 21.34 3.11 27.78
C LEU A 465 22.43 2.16 28.29
N CYS A 466 22.24 0.84 28.15
CA CYS A 466 23.18 -0.17 28.60
C CYS A 466 23.03 -1.45 27.77
N GLU A 467 23.99 -1.66 26.86
CA GLU A 467 23.99 -2.80 25.94
C GLU A 467 23.99 -4.16 26.66
N GLY A 468 23.28 -5.15 26.10
CA GLY A 468 23.17 -6.52 26.59
C GLY A 468 22.32 -6.70 27.85
N SER A 469 21.53 -5.69 28.24
CA SER A 469 20.62 -5.76 29.39
C SER A 469 19.41 -6.67 29.14
N PHE A 470 18.88 -6.69 27.91
CA PHE A 470 17.72 -7.48 27.55
C PHE A 470 18.02 -8.98 27.61
N SER A 471 19.07 -9.44 26.93
CA SER A 471 19.40 -10.87 26.86
C SER A 471 19.65 -11.48 28.24
N ARG A 472 20.28 -10.71 29.15
CA ARG A 472 20.51 -11.12 30.54
C ARG A 472 19.19 -11.28 31.32
N MET A 473 18.32 -10.27 31.29
CA MET A 473 17.04 -10.32 32.01
C MET A 473 16.07 -11.34 31.42
N GLN A 474 16.03 -11.49 30.09
CA GLN A 474 15.21 -12.49 29.43
C GLN A 474 15.62 -13.90 29.84
N SER A 475 16.92 -14.21 29.82
CA SER A 475 17.44 -15.52 30.24
C SER A 475 17.20 -15.80 31.72
N ASP A 476 17.41 -14.80 32.58
CA ASP A 476 17.14 -14.92 34.03
C ASP A 476 15.66 -15.15 34.32
N PHE A 477 14.77 -14.39 33.67
CA PHE A 477 13.33 -14.55 33.83
C PHE A 477 12.84 -15.94 33.38
N LEU A 478 13.27 -16.43 32.22
CA LEU A 478 12.85 -17.76 31.75
C LEU A 478 13.29 -18.87 32.70
N ARG A 479 14.49 -18.76 33.26
CA ARG A 479 15.00 -19.69 34.29
C ARG A 479 14.12 -19.67 35.54
N LYS A 480 13.83 -18.47 36.06
CA LYS A 480 12.98 -18.28 37.26
C LYS A 480 11.55 -18.77 37.01
N ALA A 481 10.97 -18.46 35.85
CA ALA A 481 9.61 -18.86 35.48
C ALA A 481 9.46 -20.38 35.37
N ASN A 482 10.39 -21.06 34.69
CA ASN A 482 10.37 -22.53 34.59
C ASN A 482 10.49 -23.19 35.96
N ARG A 483 11.41 -22.69 36.81
CA ARG A 483 11.55 -23.17 38.19
C ARG A 483 10.25 -23.03 38.99
N ILE A 484 9.55 -21.90 38.87
CA ILE A 484 8.25 -21.70 39.53
C ILE A 484 7.21 -22.71 39.03
N LEU A 485 7.15 -22.95 37.72
CA LEU A 485 6.21 -23.92 37.15
C LEU A 485 6.50 -25.35 37.64
N ASP A 486 7.77 -25.74 37.70
CA ASP A 486 8.21 -27.05 38.19
C ASP A 486 7.91 -27.23 39.68
N GLU A 487 8.32 -26.29 40.54
CA GLU A 487 8.06 -26.37 41.98
C GLU A 487 6.56 -26.34 42.32
N THR A 488 5.74 -25.67 41.49
CA THR A 488 4.27 -25.73 41.61
C THR A 488 3.73 -27.09 41.22
N ALA A 489 4.19 -27.64 40.09
CA ALA A 489 3.75 -28.95 39.61
C ALA A 489 4.10 -30.07 40.62
N GLU A 490 5.28 -29.98 41.23
CA GLU A 490 5.76 -30.92 42.25
C GLU A 490 5.09 -30.73 43.63
N GLY A 491 4.26 -29.68 43.81
CA GLY A 491 3.59 -29.40 45.07
C GLY A 491 4.52 -28.93 46.20
N LYS A 492 5.74 -28.48 45.87
CA LYS A 492 6.73 -27.99 46.84
C LYS A 492 6.31 -26.67 47.49
N LEU A 493 5.44 -25.91 46.84
CA LEU A 493 4.93 -24.63 47.32
C LEU A 493 3.61 -24.81 48.08
N GLN A 494 3.60 -24.48 49.38
CA GLN A 494 2.43 -24.65 50.26
C GLN A 494 1.54 -23.39 50.29
N PHE A 495 0.51 -23.35 49.44
CA PHE A 495 -0.39 -22.20 49.32
C PHE A 495 -1.52 -22.16 50.36
N SER A 496 -1.97 -23.34 50.81
CA SER A 496 -3.12 -23.49 51.72
C SER A 496 -2.87 -22.90 53.11
N ALA A 497 -1.63 -22.87 53.58
CA ALA A 497 -1.23 -22.25 54.84
C ALA A 497 -1.27 -20.71 54.80
N LEU A 498 -0.96 -20.12 53.64
CA LEU A 498 -0.92 -18.66 53.43
C LEU A 498 -2.31 -18.04 53.23
N PHE A 499 -3.20 -18.79 52.55
CA PHE A 499 -4.55 -18.34 52.22
C PHE A 499 -5.59 -19.43 52.54
N PRO A 500 -5.87 -19.66 53.84
CA PRO A 500 -6.79 -20.72 54.26
C PRO A 500 -8.24 -20.47 53.80
N GLU A 501 -8.66 -19.20 53.70
CA GLU A 501 -10.00 -18.84 53.24
C GLU A 501 -10.10 -18.78 51.72
N MET A 502 -10.90 -19.69 51.15
CA MET A 502 -11.27 -19.68 49.74
C MET A 502 -12.16 -18.48 49.40
N ARG A 503 -11.88 -17.82 48.26
CA ARG A 503 -12.69 -16.70 47.74
C ARG A 503 -13.15 -16.97 46.32
N HIS A 504 -14.34 -16.49 45.98
CA HIS A 504 -14.80 -16.46 44.60
C HIS A 504 -14.47 -15.12 43.95
N ARG A 505 -14.10 -15.13 42.67
CA ARG A 505 -13.94 -13.91 41.89
C ARG A 505 -15.25 -13.13 41.84
N PHE A 506 -15.23 -11.92 42.39
CA PHE A 506 -16.39 -11.03 42.36
C PHE A 506 -16.55 -10.40 40.97
N ILE A 507 -17.75 -10.51 40.39
CA ILE A 507 -18.12 -9.86 39.13
C ILE A 507 -19.23 -8.85 39.46
N PRO A 508 -18.97 -7.54 39.36
CA PRO A 508 -19.99 -6.54 39.65
C PRO A 508 -21.14 -6.61 38.64
N PRO A 509 -22.39 -6.32 39.06
CA PRO A 509 -23.52 -6.23 38.15
C PRO A 509 -23.33 -5.08 37.15
N GLN A 510 -23.43 -5.37 35.84
CA GLN A 510 -23.16 -4.41 34.77
C GLN A 510 -24.17 -3.25 34.67
N ASN A 511 -25.41 -3.43 35.15
CA ASN A 511 -26.48 -2.41 35.16
C ASN A 511 -27.38 -2.60 36.40
N PRO A 512 -27.01 -2.08 37.58
CA PRO A 512 -27.84 -2.15 38.77
C PRO A 512 -29.14 -1.34 38.58
N LYS A 513 -30.29 -1.97 38.87
CA LYS A 513 -31.64 -1.41 38.63
C LYS A 513 -31.99 -0.20 39.52
N SER A 514 -31.22 0.07 40.57
CA SER A 514 -31.43 1.19 41.50
C SER A 514 -30.10 1.77 42.00
N LYS A 515 -30.13 3.04 42.43
CA LYS A 515 -28.98 3.76 43.01
C LYS A 515 -28.40 3.04 44.24
N ASP A 516 -29.26 2.59 45.15
CA ASP A 516 -28.86 1.85 46.35
C ASP A 516 -28.14 0.52 46.03
N ARG A 517 -28.66 -0.26 45.06
CA ARG A 517 -27.98 -1.49 44.61
C ARG A 517 -26.63 -1.20 43.95
N ARG A 518 -26.47 -0.04 43.32
CA ARG A 518 -25.21 0.39 42.72
C ARG A 518 -24.18 0.72 43.80
N GLU A 519 -24.53 1.56 44.77
CA GLU A 519 -23.66 1.95 45.87
C GLU A 519 -23.21 0.72 46.69
N LYS A 520 -24.13 -0.22 46.95
CA LYS A 520 -23.81 -1.48 47.64
C LYS A 520 -22.87 -2.39 46.83
N ALA A 521 -23.03 -2.43 45.50
CA ALA A 521 -22.13 -3.17 44.61
C ALA A 521 -20.75 -2.51 44.49
N GLU A 522 -20.69 -1.18 44.42
CA GLU A 522 -19.44 -0.40 44.39
C GLU A 522 -18.67 -0.57 45.71
N THR A 523 -19.36 -0.52 46.86
CA THR A 523 -18.75 -0.76 48.19
C THR A 523 -18.21 -2.19 48.31
N THR A 524 -18.98 -3.19 47.86
CA THR A 524 -18.53 -4.59 47.86
C THR A 524 -17.32 -4.79 46.94
N LEU A 525 -17.32 -4.16 45.77
CA LEU A 525 -16.20 -4.20 44.83
C LEU A 525 -14.93 -3.61 45.45
N GLU A 526 -15.05 -2.50 46.17
CA GLU A 526 -13.92 -1.84 46.82
C GLU A 526 -13.32 -2.69 47.94
N LYS A 527 -14.16 -3.27 48.80
CA LYS A 527 -13.73 -4.24 49.83
C LYS A 527 -13.01 -5.44 49.20
N TYR A 528 -13.56 -6.00 48.12
CA TYR A 528 -12.93 -7.08 47.39
C TYR A 528 -11.57 -6.68 46.82
N LYS A 529 -11.45 -5.50 46.20
CA LYS A 529 -10.17 -4.99 45.67
C LYS A 529 -9.11 -4.84 46.78
N GLN A 530 -9.50 -4.33 47.94
CA GLN A 530 -8.60 -4.18 49.09
C GLN A 530 -8.13 -5.55 49.61
N GLU A 531 -9.02 -6.52 49.74
CA GLU A 531 -8.66 -7.89 50.12
C GLU A 531 -7.68 -8.52 49.13
N ILE A 532 -7.97 -8.45 47.83
CA ILE A 532 -7.09 -8.99 46.78
C ILE A 532 -5.72 -8.28 46.79
N LYS A 533 -5.69 -6.97 47.04
CA LYS A 533 -4.43 -6.23 47.20
C LYS A 533 -3.61 -6.79 48.38
N GLY A 534 -4.23 -6.95 49.54
CA GLY A 534 -3.56 -7.54 50.71
C GLY A 534 -3.06 -8.96 50.47
N ARG A 535 -3.80 -9.80 49.73
CA ARG A 535 -3.32 -11.14 49.33
C ARG A 535 -2.10 -11.07 48.41
N LYS A 536 -2.09 -10.16 47.44
CA LYS A 536 -0.92 -9.93 46.55
C LYS A 536 0.31 -9.46 47.33
N ASP A 537 0.15 -8.55 48.28
CA ASP A 537 1.25 -8.02 49.08
C ASP A 537 1.88 -9.14 49.96
N LYS A 538 1.04 -10.02 50.53
CA LYS A 538 1.52 -11.23 51.23
C LYS A 538 2.25 -12.20 50.30
N LEU A 539 1.69 -12.45 49.10
CA LEU A 539 2.31 -13.32 48.11
C LEU A 539 3.71 -12.83 47.69
N ASN A 540 3.84 -11.52 47.47
CA ASN A 540 5.12 -10.90 47.13
C ASN A 540 6.17 -11.06 48.23
N SER A 541 5.79 -10.71 49.46
CA SER A 541 6.73 -10.66 50.58
C SER A 541 7.18 -12.05 51.06
N GLN A 542 6.29 -13.05 51.05
CA GLN A 542 6.53 -14.34 51.68
C GLN A 542 6.86 -15.49 50.71
N LEU A 543 6.51 -15.39 49.42
CA LEU A 543 6.81 -16.42 48.41
C LEU A 543 7.67 -15.90 47.27
N LEU A 544 7.25 -14.84 46.59
CA LEU A 544 7.91 -14.39 45.36
C LEU A 544 9.28 -13.72 45.61
N SER A 545 9.51 -13.20 46.81
CA SER A 545 10.81 -12.69 47.25
C SER A 545 11.92 -13.75 47.15
N ALA A 546 11.61 -15.03 47.40
CA ALA A 546 12.58 -16.13 47.28
C ALA A 546 12.98 -16.42 45.82
N PHE A 547 12.17 -16.01 44.85
CA PHE A 547 12.43 -16.15 43.42
C PHE A 547 12.92 -14.87 42.77
N ASP A 548 13.00 -13.76 43.52
CA ASP A 548 13.28 -12.42 42.99
C ASP A 548 12.32 -12.07 41.84
N MET A 549 11.02 -12.23 42.11
CA MET A 549 9.92 -11.99 41.17
C MET A 549 8.78 -11.18 41.79
N ASP A 550 7.91 -10.64 40.94
CA ASP A 550 6.71 -9.87 41.29
C ASP A 550 5.45 -10.57 40.75
N GLN A 551 4.34 -10.49 41.48
CA GLN A 551 3.03 -11.02 41.09
C GLN A 551 2.58 -10.58 39.70
N ARG A 552 3.00 -9.41 39.21
CA ARG A 552 2.64 -8.94 37.86
C ARG A 552 3.35 -9.72 36.75
N GLN A 553 4.37 -10.49 37.09
CA GLN A 553 5.12 -11.33 36.14
C GLN A 553 4.52 -12.73 36.00
N LEU A 554 3.52 -13.09 36.81
CA LEU A 554 2.89 -14.41 36.80
C LEU A 554 1.56 -14.43 36.02
N PRO A 555 1.21 -15.56 35.38
CA PRO A 555 -0.10 -15.73 34.77
C PRO A 555 -1.23 -15.60 35.80
N SER A 556 -2.33 -14.94 35.41
CA SER A 556 -3.47 -14.69 36.33
C SER A 556 -4.06 -15.98 36.91
N ARG A 557 -4.01 -17.08 36.17
CA ARG A 557 -4.49 -18.37 36.65
C ARG A 557 -3.63 -18.91 37.81
N LEU A 558 -2.31 -18.83 37.69
CA LEU A 558 -1.39 -19.25 38.74
C LEU A 558 -1.60 -18.40 40.00
N LEU A 559 -1.72 -17.08 39.81
CA LEU A 559 -2.03 -16.15 40.89
C LEU A 559 -3.36 -16.46 41.59
N ASP A 560 -4.42 -16.77 40.83
CA ASP A 560 -5.72 -17.12 41.39
C ASP A 560 -5.61 -18.38 42.26
N GLU A 561 -4.95 -19.44 41.77
CA GLU A 561 -4.76 -20.68 42.52
C GLU A 561 -3.94 -20.44 43.80
N TRP A 562 -2.82 -19.75 43.69
CA TRP A 562 -1.94 -19.46 44.83
C TRP A 562 -2.61 -18.57 45.88
N MET A 563 -3.48 -17.64 45.47
CA MET A 563 -4.26 -16.82 46.38
C MET A 563 -5.56 -17.51 46.85
N ASN A 564 -5.80 -18.77 46.49
CA ASN A 564 -7.03 -19.53 46.80
C ASN A 564 -8.31 -18.81 46.31
N ILE A 565 -8.27 -18.29 45.08
CA ILE A 565 -9.37 -17.60 44.40
C ILE A 565 -9.96 -18.49 43.32
N ARG A 566 -11.18 -18.97 43.54
CA ARG A 566 -11.91 -19.71 42.51
C ARG A 566 -12.52 -18.76 41.48
N PRO A 567 -12.59 -19.16 40.20
CA PRO A 567 -13.34 -18.40 39.21
C PRO A 567 -14.81 -18.22 39.63
N ALA A 568 -15.43 -17.15 39.12
CA ALA A 568 -16.88 -16.99 39.23
C ALA A 568 -17.60 -18.21 38.63
N SER A 569 -18.75 -18.58 39.19
CA SER A 569 -19.53 -19.73 38.73
C SER A 569 -19.78 -19.68 37.22
N HIS A 570 -19.79 -20.85 36.57
CA HIS A 570 -20.05 -20.97 35.14
C HIS A 570 -21.35 -20.28 34.72
N SER A 571 -22.37 -20.31 35.58
CA SER A 571 -23.65 -19.63 35.38
C SER A 571 -23.51 -18.10 35.28
N VAL A 572 -22.65 -17.48 36.10
CA VAL A 572 -22.41 -16.03 36.07
C VAL A 572 -21.60 -15.63 34.83
N LYS A 573 -20.56 -16.40 34.47
CA LYS A 573 -19.77 -16.18 33.25
C LYS A 573 -20.64 -16.27 32.00
N LEU A 574 -21.44 -17.33 31.90
CA LEU A 574 -22.36 -17.55 30.77
C LEU A 574 -23.42 -16.46 30.69
N ARG A 575 -24.03 -16.07 31.83
CA ARG A 575 -24.98 -14.95 31.91
C ARG A 575 -24.40 -13.65 31.37
N THR A 576 -23.15 -13.37 31.73
CA THR A 576 -22.45 -12.15 31.29
C THR A 576 -22.21 -12.19 29.77
N TYR A 577 -21.76 -13.32 29.25
CA TYR A 577 -21.51 -13.51 27.81
C TYR A 577 -22.79 -13.42 26.97
N VAL A 578 -23.87 -14.08 27.38
CA VAL A 578 -25.19 -14.02 26.71
C VAL A 578 -25.71 -12.58 26.67
N LYS A 579 -25.52 -11.81 27.76
CA LYS A 579 -25.86 -10.39 27.78
C LYS A 579 -25.02 -9.56 26.79
N GLN A 580 -23.72 -9.84 26.68
CA GLN A 580 -22.84 -9.17 25.70
C GLN A 580 -23.28 -9.45 24.26
N LEU A 581 -23.64 -10.70 23.93
CA LEU A 581 -24.17 -11.05 22.60
C LEU A 581 -25.46 -10.30 22.28
N ASN A 582 -26.40 -10.24 23.23
CA ASN A 582 -27.66 -9.51 23.04
C ASN A 582 -27.43 -7.99 22.91
N GLU A 583 -26.48 -7.44 23.67
CA GLU A 583 -26.14 -6.02 23.61
C GLU A 583 -25.44 -5.65 22.30
N ASP A 584 -24.54 -6.49 21.78
CA ASP A 584 -23.93 -6.31 20.45
C ASP A 584 -25.01 -6.27 19.35
N CYS A 585 -25.96 -7.21 19.37
CA CYS A 585 -27.08 -7.22 18.44
C CYS A 585 -27.91 -5.92 18.55
N ARG A 586 -28.19 -5.47 19.78
CA ARG A 586 -28.94 -4.23 20.04
C ARG A 586 -28.21 -2.99 19.49
N LEU A 587 -26.91 -2.89 19.71
CA LEU A 587 -26.09 -1.76 19.23
C LEU A 587 -26.05 -1.73 17.71
N ARG A 588 -25.92 -2.88 17.05
CA ARG A 588 -25.96 -3.01 15.58
C ARG A 588 -27.32 -2.61 15.01
N LEU A 589 -28.43 -3.11 15.56
CA LEU A 589 -29.78 -2.72 15.16
C LEU A 589 -30.04 -1.22 15.39
N ARG A 590 -29.47 -0.63 16.44
CA ARG A 590 -29.61 0.80 16.74
C ARG A 590 -29.00 1.70 15.66
N LYS A 591 -28.05 1.22 14.85
CA LYS A 591 -27.48 2.00 13.73
C LYS A 591 -28.50 2.31 12.63
N PHE A 592 -29.53 1.48 12.49
CA PHE A 592 -30.59 1.65 11.48
C PHE A 592 -31.76 2.54 11.94
N ARG A 593 -31.68 3.12 13.14
CA ARG A 593 -32.69 4.05 13.66
C ARG A 593 -32.21 5.49 13.44
N LYS A 594 -33.09 6.37 12.97
CA LYS A 594 -32.82 7.82 12.85
C LYS A 594 -32.53 8.41 14.23
N ASP A 595 -31.53 9.30 14.34
CA ASP A 595 -31.30 10.07 15.55
C ASP A 595 -32.38 11.15 15.75
N GLY A 596 -32.49 11.66 16.98
CA GLY A 596 -33.45 12.72 17.33
C GLY A 596 -33.31 13.99 16.50
N ASP A 597 -32.14 14.22 15.89
CA ASP A 597 -31.80 15.38 15.07
C ASP A 597 -31.89 15.11 13.55
N GLY A 598 -32.49 13.99 13.12
CA GLY A 598 -32.71 13.68 11.71
C GLY A 598 -31.47 13.25 10.90
N LYS A 599 -30.25 13.31 11.46
CA LYS A 599 -29.03 12.81 10.80
C LYS A 599 -29.03 11.28 10.72
N ALA A 600 -28.74 10.75 9.52
CA ALA A 600 -28.51 9.34 9.30
C ALA A 600 -27.23 8.89 10.04
N ARG A 601 -27.31 7.83 10.83
CA ARG A 601 -26.11 7.19 11.39
C ARG A 601 -25.36 6.46 10.29
N ALA A 602 -24.03 6.33 10.42
CA ALA A 602 -23.23 5.52 9.51
C ALA A 602 -23.71 4.06 9.56
N ILE A 603 -24.47 3.66 8.53
CA ILE A 603 -24.92 2.30 8.29
C ILE A 603 -23.71 1.47 7.83
N PRO A 604 -23.49 0.24 8.33
CA PRO A 604 -22.40 -0.61 7.84
C PRO A 604 -22.47 -0.82 6.33
N LEU A 605 -21.31 -0.98 5.68
CA LEU A 605 -21.28 -1.32 4.24
C LEU A 605 -21.80 -2.75 4.02
N VAL A 606 -22.33 -3.03 2.83
CA VAL A 606 -22.91 -4.34 2.49
C VAL A 606 -21.91 -5.48 2.70
N GLY A 607 -20.64 -5.28 2.31
CA GLY A 607 -19.56 -6.25 2.56
C GLY A 607 -19.28 -6.49 4.05
N GLU A 608 -19.37 -5.46 4.90
CA GLU A 608 -19.22 -5.60 6.36
C GLU A 608 -20.37 -6.41 6.97
N MET A 609 -21.60 -6.19 6.49
CA MET A 609 -22.77 -6.96 6.92
C MET A 609 -22.63 -8.43 6.52
N ALA A 610 -22.24 -8.70 5.28
CA ALA A 610 -22.04 -10.04 4.76
C ALA A 610 -20.93 -10.80 5.51
N THR A 611 -19.80 -10.14 5.76
CA THR A 611 -18.70 -10.71 6.55
C THR A 611 -19.14 -11.06 7.96
N PHE A 612 -19.87 -10.17 8.63
CA PHE A 612 -20.43 -10.48 9.95
C PHE A 612 -21.38 -11.68 9.90
N LEU A 613 -22.30 -11.72 8.94
CA LEU A 613 -23.27 -12.81 8.80
C LEU A 613 -22.56 -14.15 8.61
N SER A 614 -21.61 -14.24 7.67
CA SER A 614 -20.85 -15.47 7.44
C SER A 614 -20.08 -15.92 8.67
N GLN A 615 -19.41 -14.99 9.38
CA GLN A 615 -18.70 -15.31 10.62
C GLN A 615 -19.64 -15.81 11.71
N ASP A 616 -20.76 -15.13 11.93
CA ASP A 616 -21.67 -15.45 13.01
C ASP A 616 -22.44 -16.75 12.73
N ILE A 617 -22.85 -16.99 11.48
CA ILE A 617 -23.44 -18.26 11.05
C ILE A 617 -22.50 -19.41 11.40
N VAL A 618 -21.22 -19.34 11.01
CA VAL A 618 -20.24 -20.41 11.31
C VAL A 618 -19.96 -20.53 12.82
N ARG A 619 -19.95 -19.42 13.56
CA ARG A 619 -19.74 -19.41 15.02
C ARG A 619 -20.89 -20.04 15.80
N MET A 620 -22.11 -19.94 15.27
CA MET A 620 -23.34 -20.40 15.91
C MET A 620 -23.72 -21.84 15.55
N ILE A 621 -22.88 -22.58 14.82
CA ILE A 621 -23.12 -24.00 14.50
C ILE A 621 -23.09 -24.89 15.76
N ILE A 622 -24.00 -25.85 15.80
CA ILE A 622 -24.17 -26.80 16.89
C ILE A 622 -23.16 -27.96 16.79
N SER A 623 -23.08 -28.68 15.67
CA SER A 623 -22.21 -29.87 15.51
C SER A 623 -20.77 -29.51 15.11
N GLU A 624 -19.80 -30.30 15.59
CA GLU A 624 -18.39 -30.17 15.20
C GLU A 624 -18.15 -30.72 13.79
N GLU A 625 -18.85 -31.78 13.43
CA GLU A 625 -18.84 -32.40 12.11
C GLU A 625 -19.32 -31.40 11.04
N THR A 626 -20.49 -30.78 11.25
CA THR A 626 -21.02 -29.74 10.35
C THR A 626 -20.06 -28.57 10.20
N LYS A 627 -19.44 -28.14 11.31
CA LYS A 627 -18.46 -27.05 11.28
C LYS A 627 -17.19 -27.42 10.52
N LYS A 628 -16.71 -28.66 10.60
CA LYS A 628 -15.53 -29.16 9.87
C LYS A 628 -15.74 -29.21 8.34
N LEU A 629 -16.98 -29.37 7.88
CA LEU A 629 -17.31 -29.35 6.45
C LEU A 629 -17.14 -27.95 5.83
N ILE A 630 -17.24 -26.89 6.62
CA ILE A 630 -17.14 -25.50 6.15
C ILE A 630 -15.67 -25.12 5.94
N THR A 631 -15.15 -25.46 4.76
CA THR A 631 -13.84 -25.02 4.30
C THR A 631 -13.82 -23.52 3.94
N SER A 632 -12.63 -22.94 3.76
CA SER A 632 -12.45 -21.55 3.29
C SER A 632 -13.27 -21.23 2.03
N ALA A 633 -13.35 -22.16 1.07
CA ALA A 633 -14.16 -22.00 -0.14
C ALA A 633 -15.65 -21.76 0.16
N TYR A 634 -16.25 -22.58 1.03
CA TYR A 634 -17.65 -22.40 1.45
C TYR A 634 -17.87 -21.07 2.18
N TYR A 635 -16.93 -20.69 3.03
CA TYR A 635 -17.00 -19.42 3.76
C TYR A 635 -16.94 -18.22 2.82
N ASN A 636 -16.00 -18.23 1.86
CA ASN A 636 -15.83 -17.16 0.87
C ASN A 636 -17.07 -17.05 -0.03
N GLU A 637 -17.57 -18.17 -0.55
CA GLU A 637 -18.77 -18.18 -1.39
C GLU A 637 -20.03 -17.75 -0.62
N MET A 638 -20.14 -18.13 0.65
CA MET A 638 -21.22 -17.66 1.52
C MET A 638 -21.15 -16.14 1.72
N GLN A 639 -19.95 -15.60 1.98
CA GLN A 639 -19.75 -14.16 2.14
C GLN A 639 -20.05 -13.40 0.84
N ARG A 640 -19.55 -13.88 -0.31
CA ARG A 640 -19.80 -13.29 -1.63
C ARG A 640 -21.29 -13.27 -1.96
N SER A 641 -21.97 -14.41 -1.78
CA SER A 641 -23.41 -14.56 -2.03
C SER A 641 -24.25 -13.63 -1.13
N LEU A 642 -23.83 -13.43 0.12
CA LEU A 642 -24.47 -12.49 1.05
C LEU A 642 -24.13 -11.04 0.74
N ALA A 643 -22.94 -10.73 0.24
CA ALA A 643 -22.56 -9.38 -0.17
C ALA A 643 -23.36 -8.95 -1.42
N GLN A 644 -23.57 -9.87 -2.36
CA GLN A 644 -24.31 -9.63 -3.60
C GLN A 644 -25.74 -10.21 -3.56
N TYR A 645 -26.36 -10.23 -2.38
CA TYR A 645 -27.66 -10.88 -2.13
C TYR A 645 -28.83 -10.26 -2.91
N ALA A 646 -28.65 -9.07 -3.48
CA ALA A 646 -29.62 -8.42 -4.38
C ALA A 646 -29.85 -9.22 -5.67
N GLY A 647 -28.83 -9.95 -6.15
CA GLY A 647 -28.94 -10.84 -7.31
C GLY A 647 -29.70 -12.13 -6.97
N GLU A 648 -30.65 -12.52 -7.82
CA GLU A 648 -31.44 -13.74 -7.60
C GLU A 648 -30.58 -15.00 -7.60
N GLU A 649 -29.60 -15.07 -8.50
CA GLU A 649 -28.64 -16.16 -8.59
C GLU A 649 -27.83 -16.32 -7.31
N ASN A 650 -27.34 -15.23 -6.72
CA ASN A 650 -26.61 -15.24 -5.45
C ASN A 650 -27.48 -15.69 -4.27
N ARG A 651 -28.78 -15.32 -4.24
CA ARG A 651 -29.71 -15.85 -3.22
C ARG A 651 -29.89 -17.35 -3.35
N ARG A 652 -30.05 -17.84 -4.59
CA ARG A 652 -30.18 -19.28 -4.88
C ARG A 652 -28.89 -20.01 -4.50
N GLN A 653 -27.73 -19.44 -4.79
CA GLN A 653 -26.42 -19.99 -4.44
C GLN A 653 -26.24 -20.08 -2.91
N PHE A 654 -26.54 -19.01 -2.17
CA PHE A 654 -26.52 -19.04 -0.70
C PHE A 654 -27.45 -20.12 -0.14
N ARG A 655 -28.67 -20.25 -0.68
CA ARG A 655 -29.62 -21.31 -0.29
C ARG A 655 -29.08 -22.70 -0.60
N ALA A 656 -28.42 -22.89 -1.74
CA ALA A 656 -27.80 -24.17 -2.10
C ALA A 656 -26.69 -24.55 -1.11
N ILE A 657 -25.80 -23.61 -0.76
CA ILE A 657 -24.74 -23.82 0.24
C ILE A 657 -25.35 -24.19 1.60
N VAL A 658 -26.39 -23.48 2.04
CA VAL A 658 -27.10 -23.76 3.29
C VAL A 658 -27.69 -25.17 3.32
N ALA A 659 -28.29 -25.60 2.20
CA ALA A 659 -28.89 -26.93 2.08
C ALA A 659 -27.82 -28.04 2.04
N GLU A 660 -26.77 -27.86 1.24
CA GLU A 660 -25.65 -28.80 1.10
C GLU A 660 -24.94 -29.05 2.44
N LEU A 661 -24.67 -27.99 3.19
CA LEU A 661 -24.05 -28.05 4.51
C LEU A 661 -25.04 -28.40 5.64
N ARG A 662 -26.31 -28.65 5.32
CA ARG A 662 -27.39 -28.96 6.28
C ARG A 662 -27.51 -27.93 7.41
N LEU A 663 -27.28 -26.65 7.13
CA LEU A 663 -27.25 -25.60 8.16
C LEU A 663 -28.63 -25.31 8.76
N LEU A 664 -29.71 -25.82 8.17
CA LEU A 664 -31.08 -25.67 8.69
C LEU A 664 -31.49 -26.79 9.66
N ASP A 665 -30.65 -27.81 9.85
CA ASP A 665 -30.93 -28.87 10.81
C ASP A 665 -30.87 -28.30 12.25
N PRO A 666 -31.96 -28.38 13.03
CA PRO A 666 -32.02 -27.83 14.39
C PRO A 666 -31.14 -28.58 15.39
N SER A 667 -30.68 -29.79 15.08
CA SER A 667 -29.85 -30.63 15.95
C SER A 667 -28.35 -30.50 15.69
N SER A 668 -27.96 -30.21 14.44
CA SER A 668 -26.55 -30.20 14.01
C SER A 668 -26.11 -28.89 13.35
N GLY A 669 -27.03 -28.17 12.70
CA GLY A 669 -26.78 -26.96 11.93
C GLY A 669 -26.78 -25.69 12.77
N HIS A 670 -27.50 -24.67 12.31
CA HIS A 670 -27.58 -23.34 12.92
C HIS A 670 -28.92 -23.15 13.67
N PRO A 671 -28.90 -22.66 14.92
CA PRO A 671 -30.04 -22.74 15.84
C PRO A 671 -31.29 -21.92 15.47
N PHE A 672 -31.15 -20.89 14.63
CA PHE A 672 -32.27 -20.00 14.23
C PHE A 672 -32.19 -19.52 12.77
N LEU A 673 -31.34 -20.14 11.93
CA LEU A 673 -31.17 -19.68 10.55
C LEU A 673 -32.42 -19.97 9.72
N SER A 674 -33.10 -21.09 9.99
CA SER A 674 -34.39 -21.45 9.38
C SER A 674 -35.42 -20.33 9.50
N ALA A 675 -35.63 -19.83 10.73
CA ALA A 675 -36.55 -18.72 11.01
C ALA A 675 -36.17 -17.40 10.31
N THR A 676 -34.89 -17.20 9.98
CA THR A 676 -34.44 -16.05 9.20
C THR A 676 -34.75 -16.24 7.71
N MET A 677 -34.57 -17.46 7.20
CA MET A 677 -34.74 -17.80 5.79
C MET A 677 -36.19 -18.01 5.35
N GLU A 678 -37.11 -18.25 6.30
CA GLU A 678 -38.56 -18.26 6.06
C GLU A 678 -39.07 -16.89 5.57
N THR A 679 -38.42 -15.79 5.99
CA THR A 679 -38.79 -14.45 5.54
C THR A 679 -38.10 -14.14 4.21
N ALA A 680 -38.88 -13.77 3.20
CA ALA A 680 -38.32 -13.37 1.91
C ALA A 680 -37.65 -11.99 2.01
N HIS A 681 -36.34 -11.95 1.75
CA HIS A 681 -35.55 -10.72 1.75
C HIS A 681 -34.97 -10.46 0.36
N ARG A 682 -35.10 -9.24 -0.15
CA ARG A 682 -34.52 -8.82 -1.44
C ARG A 682 -33.07 -8.37 -1.33
N TYR A 683 -32.68 -7.79 -0.20
CA TYR A 683 -31.36 -7.18 0.00
C TYR A 683 -30.67 -7.67 1.27
N THR A 684 -29.34 -7.62 1.30
CA THR A 684 -28.48 -8.02 2.43
C THR A 684 -28.87 -7.31 3.73
N GLU A 685 -29.22 -6.03 3.68
CA GLU A 685 -29.64 -5.25 4.84
C GLU A 685 -30.89 -5.87 5.52
N GLY A 686 -31.88 -6.27 4.73
CA GLY A 686 -33.10 -6.89 5.24
C GLY A 686 -32.81 -8.22 5.93
N PHE A 687 -32.00 -9.07 5.28
CA PHE A 687 -31.54 -10.33 5.84
C PHE A 687 -30.74 -10.12 7.13
N TYR A 688 -29.86 -9.12 7.15
CA TYR A 688 -29.03 -8.76 8.31
C TYR A 688 -29.85 -8.37 9.54
N LYS A 689 -30.85 -7.49 9.36
CA LYS A 689 -31.75 -7.06 10.45
C LYS A 689 -32.53 -8.23 11.01
N CYS A 690 -33.16 -9.02 10.14
CA CYS A 690 -33.93 -10.19 10.52
C CYS A 690 -33.06 -11.20 11.29
N TYR A 691 -31.86 -11.50 10.80
CA TYR A 691 -30.91 -12.40 11.47
C TYR A 691 -30.58 -11.94 12.89
N LEU A 692 -30.29 -10.65 13.09
CA LEU A 692 -30.00 -10.09 14.42
C LEU A 692 -31.22 -10.15 15.36
N GLU A 693 -32.43 -9.91 14.85
CA GLU A 693 -33.67 -10.03 15.62
C GLU A 693 -33.93 -11.47 16.05
N LYS A 694 -33.81 -12.43 15.12
CA LYS A 694 -33.93 -13.87 15.40
C LYS A 694 -32.87 -14.37 16.38
N LYS A 695 -31.64 -13.86 16.31
CA LYS A 695 -30.61 -14.15 17.31
C LYS A 695 -31.02 -13.69 18.71
N ARG A 696 -31.60 -12.50 18.84
CA ARG A 696 -32.06 -11.97 20.14
C ARG A 696 -33.26 -12.74 20.68
N GLU A 697 -34.22 -13.08 19.83
CA GLU A 697 -35.35 -13.95 20.19
C GLU A 697 -34.86 -15.31 20.69
N TRP A 698 -33.91 -15.92 19.98
CA TRP A 698 -33.29 -17.18 20.37
C TRP A 698 -32.58 -17.09 21.73
N LEU A 699 -31.74 -16.05 21.94
CA LEU A 699 -31.07 -15.84 23.23
C LEU A 699 -32.07 -15.66 24.38
N ALA A 700 -33.17 -14.94 24.15
CA ALA A 700 -34.22 -14.74 25.14
C ALA A 700 -34.92 -16.06 25.48
N LYS A 701 -35.34 -16.84 24.47
CA LYS A 701 -36.05 -18.11 24.63
C LYS A 701 -35.21 -19.17 25.35
N ILE A 702 -33.93 -19.26 25.05
CA ILE A 702 -33.06 -20.34 25.54
C ILE A 702 -32.49 -20.07 26.93
N PHE A 703 -32.21 -18.81 27.29
CA PHE A 703 -31.51 -18.48 28.53
C PHE A 703 -32.35 -17.74 29.56
N TYR A 704 -33.58 -17.34 29.22
CA TYR A 704 -34.44 -16.56 30.12
C TYR A 704 -35.85 -17.16 30.20
N ARG A 705 -36.39 -17.21 31.42
CA ARG A 705 -37.78 -17.61 31.67
C ARG A 705 -38.51 -16.54 32.49
N PRO A 706 -39.82 -16.34 32.29
CA PRO A 706 -40.62 -15.50 33.17
C PRO A 706 -40.83 -16.23 34.50
N GLU A 707 -40.59 -15.54 35.60
CA GLU A 707 -40.81 -15.99 36.98
C GLU A 707 -41.52 -14.87 37.74
N GLN A 708 -42.31 -15.19 38.77
CA GLN A 708 -42.99 -14.18 39.57
C GLN A 708 -42.10 -13.81 40.76
N ASP A 709 -41.76 -12.53 40.90
CA ASP A 709 -40.97 -12.04 42.01
C ASP A 709 -41.79 -12.18 43.30
N GLU A 710 -41.33 -12.99 44.25
CA GLU A 710 -42.05 -13.36 45.47
C GLU A 710 -42.44 -12.14 46.33
N ASN A 711 -41.62 -11.08 46.30
CA ASN A 711 -41.83 -9.88 47.11
C ASN A 711 -42.71 -8.83 46.42
N THR A 712 -42.58 -8.65 45.11
CA THR A 712 -43.28 -7.59 44.37
C THR A 712 -44.47 -8.08 43.56
N LYS A 713 -44.70 -9.40 43.51
CA LYS A 713 -45.67 -10.10 42.65
C LYS A 713 -45.53 -9.76 41.15
N ARG A 714 -44.47 -9.07 40.74
CA ARG A 714 -44.21 -8.65 39.35
C ARG A 714 -43.56 -9.80 38.57
N ARG A 715 -43.93 -9.95 37.29
CA ARG A 715 -43.21 -10.85 36.38
C ARG A 715 -41.79 -10.34 36.15
N ILE A 716 -40.81 -11.14 36.51
CA ILE A 716 -39.39 -10.91 36.28
C ILE A 716 -38.82 -11.96 35.34
N SER A 717 -37.81 -11.59 34.56
CA SER A 717 -37.10 -12.52 33.68
C SER A 717 -35.87 -13.05 34.42
N VAL A 718 -35.84 -14.37 34.65
CA VAL A 718 -34.78 -15.06 35.38
C VAL A 718 -33.90 -15.83 34.41
N PHE A 719 -32.58 -15.68 34.58
CA PHE A 719 -31.59 -16.37 33.76
C PHE A 719 -31.32 -17.77 34.30
N PHE A 720 -31.39 -18.76 33.43
CA PHE A 720 -31.04 -20.15 33.74
C PHE A 720 -30.00 -20.70 32.75
N VAL A 721 -29.35 -21.80 33.10
CA VAL A 721 -28.35 -22.47 32.27
C VAL A 721 -28.97 -23.76 31.72
N PRO A 722 -29.07 -23.93 30.40
CA PRO A 722 -29.54 -25.19 29.82
C PRO A 722 -28.62 -26.36 30.17
N ASP A 723 -29.21 -27.48 30.58
CA ASP A 723 -28.55 -28.73 30.96
C ASP A 723 -29.05 -29.92 30.12
N GLY A 724 -28.52 -31.12 30.38
CA GLY A 724 -28.91 -32.37 29.68
C GLY A 724 -28.86 -32.28 28.15
N GLU A 725 -29.93 -32.71 27.48
CA GLU A 725 -30.09 -32.65 26.02
C GLU A 725 -30.14 -31.22 25.48
N ALA A 726 -30.73 -30.27 26.22
CA ALA A 726 -30.79 -28.86 25.81
C ALA A 726 -29.39 -28.24 25.72
N ARG A 727 -28.43 -28.71 26.55
CA ARG A 727 -27.02 -28.31 26.44
C ARG A 727 -26.38 -28.79 25.13
N LYS A 728 -26.75 -29.96 24.61
CA LYS A 728 -26.18 -30.51 23.36
C LYS A 728 -26.58 -29.68 22.14
N LEU A 729 -27.77 -29.08 22.17
CA LEU A 729 -28.31 -28.19 21.13
C LEU A 729 -27.73 -26.76 21.15
N LEU A 730 -26.84 -26.45 22.10
CA LEU A 730 -26.17 -25.16 22.14
C LEU A 730 -25.01 -25.10 21.11
N PRO A 731 -24.80 -23.95 20.47
CA PRO A 731 -23.64 -23.72 19.60
C PRO A 731 -22.31 -24.07 20.28
N LEU A 732 -21.36 -24.62 19.51
CA LEU A 732 -20.03 -25.01 20.02
C LEU A 732 -19.32 -23.90 20.79
N LEU A 733 -19.45 -22.66 20.31
CA LEU A 733 -18.86 -21.48 20.94
C LEU A 733 -19.37 -21.30 22.38
N ILE A 734 -20.66 -21.53 22.60
CA ILE A 734 -21.28 -21.43 23.92
C ILE A 734 -20.92 -22.65 24.78
N ARG A 735 -20.98 -23.86 24.20
CA ARG A 735 -20.59 -25.10 24.91
C ARG A 735 -19.15 -25.07 25.42
N ARG A 736 -18.21 -24.53 24.63
CA ARG A 736 -16.81 -24.34 25.05
C ARG A 736 -16.67 -23.43 26.26
N ARG A 737 -17.52 -22.40 26.39
CA ARG A 737 -17.53 -21.50 27.57
C ARG A 737 -18.15 -22.15 28.81
N MET A 738 -18.85 -23.27 28.65
CA MET A 738 -19.44 -24.07 29.72
C MET A 738 -18.55 -25.26 30.14
N LYS A 739 -17.41 -25.51 29.46
CA LYS A 739 -16.46 -26.55 29.88
C LYS A 739 -15.77 -26.10 31.17
N GLU A 740 -15.56 -27.04 32.08
CA GLU A 740 -14.75 -26.83 33.28
C GLU A 740 -13.31 -26.53 32.88
N GLN A 741 -12.60 -25.77 33.71
CA GLN A 741 -11.17 -25.54 33.48
C GLN A 741 -10.43 -26.87 33.71
N ASN A 742 -9.47 -27.20 32.84
CA ASN A 742 -8.58 -28.35 33.03
C ASN A 742 -7.95 -28.31 34.42
N ASP A 743 -7.50 -29.44 34.97
CA ASP A 743 -6.76 -29.43 36.23
C ASP A 743 -5.51 -28.52 36.14
N LEU A 744 -5.02 -28.02 37.29
CA LEU A 744 -3.84 -27.16 37.34
C LEU A 744 -2.61 -27.86 36.74
N GLN A 745 -2.43 -29.16 37.00
CA GLN A 745 -1.29 -29.93 36.49
C GLN A 745 -1.31 -30.04 34.97
N ASP A 746 -2.48 -30.36 34.40
CA ASP A 746 -2.67 -30.40 32.95
C ASP A 746 -2.43 -29.01 32.33
N TRP A 747 -2.84 -27.95 33.01
CA TRP A 747 -2.58 -26.59 32.54
C TRP A 747 -1.09 -26.24 32.55
N ILE A 748 -0.34 -26.61 33.60
CA ILE A 748 1.11 -26.37 33.67
C ILE A 748 1.84 -27.14 32.58
N ARG A 749 1.54 -28.43 32.40
CA ARG A 749 2.13 -29.27 31.34
C ARG A 749 1.89 -28.69 29.95
N ASN A 750 0.66 -28.23 29.68
CA ASN A 750 0.34 -27.56 28.42
C ASN A 750 1.08 -26.23 28.25
N LYS A 751 1.37 -25.52 29.34
CA LYS A 751 2.11 -24.25 29.30
C LYS A 751 3.59 -24.45 29.05
N GLN A 752 4.20 -25.49 29.61
CA GLN A 752 5.60 -25.85 29.34
C GLN A 752 5.82 -26.28 27.88
N ALA A 753 4.78 -26.77 27.19
CA ALA A 753 4.83 -27.14 25.78
C ALA A 753 4.67 -25.96 24.79
N HIS A 754 4.52 -24.71 25.28
CA HIS A 754 4.29 -23.53 24.46
C HIS A 754 5.25 -22.38 24.80
N PRO A 755 5.53 -21.48 23.84
CA PRO A 755 6.39 -20.32 24.07
C PRO A 755 5.82 -19.39 25.16
N ILE A 756 6.71 -18.78 25.94
CA ILE A 756 6.33 -17.90 27.07
C ILE A 756 6.19 -16.44 26.59
N ASP A 757 5.09 -15.79 26.98
CA ASP A 757 4.92 -14.34 26.84
C ASP A 757 5.77 -13.63 27.90
N LEU A 758 6.66 -12.72 27.49
CA LEU A 758 7.40 -11.89 28.44
C LEU A 758 6.47 -10.88 29.13
N PRO A 759 6.48 -10.76 30.47
CA PRO A 759 5.62 -9.83 31.19
C PRO A 759 5.99 -8.36 30.94
N SER A 760 4.98 -7.50 30.80
CA SER A 760 5.22 -6.08 30.52
C SER A 760 5.97 -5.32 31.61
N HIS A 761 5.94 -5.78 32.85
CA HIS A 761 6.64 -5.14 33.96
C HIS A 761 8.08 -5.64 34.15
N LEU A 762 8.54 -6.58 33.31
CA LEU A 762 9.86 -7.22 33.47
C LEU A 762 11.01 -6.20 33.49
N PHE A 763 10.91 -5.14 32.68
CA PHE A 763 12.00 -4.18 32.49
C PHE A 763 11.89 -2.92 33.35
N ASP A 764 10.80 -2.74 34.11
CA ASP A 764 10.49 -1.47 34.80
C ASP A 764 11.59 -1.08 35.78
N SER A 765 11.99 -1.99 36.67
CA SER A 765 13.01 -1.72 37.70
C SER A 765 14.37 -1.37 37.11
N LYS A 766 14.78 -2.09 36.06
CA LYS A 766 16.07 -1.84 35.41
C LYS A 766 16.09 -0.52 34.65
N VAL A 767 14.99 -0.18 33.95
CA VAL A 767 14.85 1.14 33.31
C VAL A 767 14.93 2.25 34.34
N MET A 768 14.23 2.13 35.48
CA MET A 768 14.28 3.14 36.55
C MET A 768 15.68 3.30 37.15
N GLU A 769 16.42 2.19 37.33
CA GLU A 769 17.82 2.19 37.75
C GLU A 769 18.71 2.94 36.75
N LEU A 770 18.59 2.65 35.45
CA LEU A 770 19.37 3.28 34.38
C LEU A 770 19.07 4.78 34.24
N LEU A 771 17.81 5.19 34.48
CA LEU A 771 17.40 6.59 34.51
C LEU A 771 17.80 7.31 35.81
N LYS A 772 18.44 6.61 36.75
CA LYS A 772 18.93 7.13 38.05
C LYS A 772 17.82 7.75 38.92
N VAL A 773 16.59 7.24 38.83
CA VAL A 773 15.45 7.76 39.61
C VAL A 773 15.31 7.03 40.94
N LYS A 774 15.40 7.77 42.06
CA LYS A 774 15.23 7.24 43.42
C LYS A 774 13.78 7.30 43.93
N ASP A 775 12.88 8.01 43.25
CA ASP A 775 11.47 8.14 43.64
C ASP A 775 10.65 6.93 43.14
N GLY A 776 10.33 6.02 44.06
CA GLY A 776 9.54 4.81 43.77
C GLY A 776 8.07 5.06 43.41
N LYS A 777 7.56 6.30 43.45
CA LYS A 777 6.18 6.63 43.03
C LYS A 777 6.06 7.00 41.54
N LYS A 778 7.15 7.46 40.91
CA LYS A 778 7.16 7.83 39.49
C LYS A 778 7.11 6.61 38.59
N LYS A 779 6.40 6.72 37.47
CA LYS A 779 6.41 5.69 36.42
C LYS A 779 7.61 5.89 35.49
N TRP A 780 8.04 4.83 34.80
CA TRP A 780 9.18 4.89 33.88
C TRP A 780 8.99 5.94 32.77
N ASN A 781 7.78 6.14 32.24
CA ASN A 781 7.52 7.17 31.22
C ASN A 781 7.79 8.60 31.74
N GLU A 782 7.41 8.85 33.00
CA GLU A 782 7.62 10.15 33.64
C GLU A 782 9.11 10.35 33.94
N ALA A 783 9.77 9.33 34.46
CA ALA A 783 11.22 9.30 34.65
C ALA A 783 11.98 9.52 33.34
N PHE A 784 11.55 8.88 32.25
CA PHE A 784 12.16 9.03 30.93
C PHE A 784 11.97 10.44 30.38
N LYS A 785 10.79 11.06 30.58
CA LYS A 785 10.56 12.46 30.22
C LYS A 785 11.49 13.41 30.98
N ASP A 786 11.67 13.21 32.28
CA ASP A 786 12.55 14.05 33.12
C ASP A 786 14.01 13.89 32.69
N TRP A 787 14.45 12.64 32.48
CA TRP A 787 15.79 12.33 31.96
C TRP A 787 16.02 12.95 30.58
N TRP A 788 15.03 12.82 29.68
CA TRP A 788 15.07 13.42 28.34
C TRP A 788 15.24 14.92 28.42
N SER A 789 14.44 15.60 29.25
CA SER A 789 14.47 17.07 29.38
C SER A 789 15.80 17.57 29.95
N THR A 790 16.53 16.72 30.69
CA THR A 790 17.87 17.02 31.19
C THR A 790 18.93 16.83 30.12
N LYS A 791 18.82 15.78 29.30
CA LYS A 791 19.80 15.44 28.25
C LYS A 791 19.64 16.27 26.98
N TYR A 792 18.39 16.59 26.60
CA TYR A 792 18.01 17.32 25.40
C TYR A 792 17.15 18.54 25.79
N PRO A 793 17.77 19.68 26.14
CA PRO A 793 17.07 20.88 26.60
C PRO A 793 16.17 21.49 25.52
N ASP A 794 16.60 21.42 24.25
CA ASP A 794 15.78 21.74 23.09
C ASP A 794 14.80 20.58 22.84
N GLY A 795 13.60 20.74 23.40
CA GLY A 795 12.61 19.67 23.61
C GLY A 795 12.04 18.97 22.36
N MET A 796 10.74 18.62 22.44
CA MET A 796 10.03 17.90 21.36
C MET A 796 9.89 18.77 20.10
N GLN A 797 9.43 18.17 18.99
CA GLN A 797 9.08 18.92 17.79
C GLN A 797 8.09 20.05 18.12
N PRO A 798 8.21 21.23 17.47
CA PRO A 798 7.41 22.42 17.79
C PRO A 798 5.90 22.18 17.71
N PHE A 799 5.47 21.33 16.77
CA PHE A 799 4.05 21.06 16.53
C PHE A 799 3.30 20.46 17.74
N TYR A 800 4.00 19.84 18.69
CA TYR A 800 3.35 19.32 19.90
C TYR A 800 2.84 20.40 20.86
N GLY A 801 3.35 21.62 20.74
CA GLY A 801 2.94 22.79 21.52
C GLY A 801 1.71 23.53 20.99
N LEU A 802 1.22 23.15 19.80
CA LEU A 802 0.13 23.85 19.12
C LEU A 802 -1.21 23.74 19.86
N ARG A 803 -2.09 24.71 19.58
CA ARG A 803 -3.45 24.76 20.11
C ARG A 803 -4.28 23.58 19.62
N ARG A 804 -5.04 22.98 20.54
CA ARG A 804 -5.92 21.84 20.26
C ARG A 804 -7.38 22.29 20.23
N GLU A 805 -8.17 21.69 19.35
CA GLU A 805 -9.60 21.92 19.17
C GLU A 805 -10.34 20.59 18.92
N LEU A 806 -11.37 20.32 19.73
CA LEU A 806 -12.15 19.10 19.67
C LEU A 806 -13.65 19.39 19.66
N ASN A 807 -14.37 18.88 18.66
CA ASN A 807 -15.82 18.96 18.64
C ASN A 807 -16.45 17.76 19.38
N ILE A 808 -17.21 18.05 20.44
CA ILE A 808 -17.88 17.05 21.29
C ILE A 808 -19.33 17.50 21.48
N HIS A 809 -20.29 16.70 20.99
CA HIS A 809 -21.74 17.05 21.00
C HIS A 809 -22.05 18.43 20.37
N GLY A 810 -21.33 18.83 19.31
CA GLY A 810 -21.53 20.14 18.66
C GLY A 810 -20.95 21.32 19.45
N LYS A 811 -20.21 21.07 20.53
CA LYS A 811 -19.46 22.09 21.28
C LYS A 811 -17.98 21.95 20.96
N SER A 812 -17.31 23.06 20.67
CA SER A 812 -15.85 23.09 20.51
C SER A 812 -15.17 23.25 21.88
N VAL A 813 -14.29 22.31 22.22
CA VAL A 813 -13.38 22.38 23.37
C VAL A 813 -12.01 22.72 22.83
N SER A 814 -11.42 23.83 23.28
CA SER A 814 -10.10 24.27 22.85
C SER A 814 -9.18 24.56 24.03
N TYR A 815 -7.91 24.20 23.90
CA TYR A 815 -6.90 24.38 24.95
C TYR A 815 -5.48 24.33 24.36
N ILE A 816 -4.54 24.95 25.07
CA ILE A 816 -3.11 24.90 24.75
C ILE A 816 -2.41 23.99 25.77
N PRO A 817 -1.53 23.06 25.36
CA PRO A 817 -0.97 22.06 26.26
C PRO A 817 0.09 22.63 27.21
N SER A 818 0.81 23.66 26.76
CA SER A 818 1.85 24.36 27.51
C SER A 818 1.32 25.25 28.62
N ASP A 819 0.00 25.51 28.68
CA ASP A 819 -0.63 26.36 29.71
C ASP A 819 -0.57 25.78 31.14
N GLY A 820 -0.19 24.51 31.30
CA GLY A 820 -0.09 23.85 32.61
C GLY A 820 -1.42 23.58 33.33
N LYS A 821 -2.56 23.95 32.74
CA LYS A 821 -3.91 23.69 33.27
C LYS A 821 -4.25 22.20 33.22
N LYS A 822 -5.02 21.70 34.18
CA LYS A 822 -5.54 20.32 34.11
C LYS A 822 -6.53 20.24 32.95
N PHE A 823 -6.41 19.23 32.09
CA PHE A 823 -7.31 19.05 30.95
C PHE A 823 -8.79 18.97 31.35
N ALA A 824 -9.10 18.47 32.54
CA ALA A 824 -10.46 18.44 33.07
C ALA A 824 -11.08 19.85 33.16
N ASP A 825 -10.30 20.85 33.52
CA ASP A 825 -10.76 22.22 33.71
C ASP A 825 -11.18 22.84 32.36
N CYS A 826 -10.50 22.44 31.27
CA CYS A 826 -10.77 22.93 29.92
C CYS A 826 -12.16 22.55 29.37
N TYR A 827 -12.78 21.47 29.86
CA TYR A 827 -14.07 21.01 29.35
C TYR A 827 -15.18 20.91 30.39
N THR A 828 -14.92 21.08 31.68
CA THR A 828 -15.91 20.84 32.76
C THR A 828 -17.16 21.72 32.58
N HIS A 829 -16.99 23.02 32.32
CA HIS A 829 -18.12 23.94 32.11
C HIS A 829 -18.96 23.54 30.88
N LEU A 830 -18.31 23.22 29.76
CA LEU A 830 -18.97 22.79 28.52
C LEU A 830 -19.70 21.45 28.68
N MET A 831 -19.11 20.52 29.41
CA MET A 831 -19.72 19.24 29.75
C MET A 831 -20.99 19.43 30.58
N GLU A 832 -20.94 20.24 31.63
CA GLU A 832 -22.10 20.53 32.48
C GLU A 832 -23.21 21.25 31.70
N LYS A 833 -22.86 22.22 30.86
CA LYS A 833 -23.79 22.88 29.93
C LYS A 833 -24.44 21.87 29.00
N THR A 834 -23.68 20.97 28.38
CA THR A 834 -24.20 19.92 27.48
C THR A 834 -25.17 18.97 28.20
N VAL A 835 -24.88 18.60 29.46
CA VAL A 835 -25.80 17.79 30.27
C VAL A 835 -27.12 18.53 30.51
N ARG A 836 -27.07 19.84 30.81
CA ARG A 836 -28.27 20.68 30.99
C ARG A 836 -29.08 20.80 29.70
N ASP A 837 -28.43 21.14 28.59
CA ASP A 837 -29.06 21.33 27.28
C ASP A 837 -29.78 20.04 26.84
N LYS A 838 -29.12 18.87 26.91
CA LYS A 838 -29.69 17.59 26.50
C LYS A 838 -30.85 17.13 27.39
N LYS A 839 -30.78 17.41 28.70
CA LYS A 839 -31.90 17.17 29.63
C LYS A 839 -33.10 18.04 29.28
N ARG A 840 -32.88 19.31 28.91
CA ARG A 840 -33.93 20.24 28.50
C ARG A 840 -34.58 19.80 27.19
N GLU A 841 -33.79 19.43 26.19
CA GLU A 841 -34.29 18.90 24.90
C GLU A 841 -35.19 17.68 25.09
N LEU A 842 -34.75 16.69 25.87
CA LEU A 842 -35.54 15.48 26.14
C LEU A 842 -36.86 15.78 26.85
N ARG A 843 -36.84 16.69 27.83
CA ARG A 843 -38.05 17.14 28.54
C ARG A 843 -39.02 17.85 27.60
N THR A 844 -38.51 18.75 26.75
CA THR A 844 -39.31 19.52 25.78
C THR A 844 -39.93 18.60 24.72
N ALA A 845 -39.22 17.53 24.33
CA ALA A 845 -39.70 16.52 23.39
C ALA A 845 -40.59 15.43 24.02
N GLY A 846 -40.97 15.55 25.31
CA GLY A 846 -41.79 14.57 26.02
C GLY A 846 -41.13 13.19 26.22
N LYS A 847 -39.80 13.10 26.09
CA LYS A 847 -39.04 11.84 26.19
C LYS A 847 -38.46 11.65 27.61
N PRO A 848 -38.47 10.43 28.16
CA PRO A 848 -37.88 10.17 29.47
C PRO A 848 -36.36 10.40 29.44
N VAL A 849 -35.83 11.08 30.46
CA VAL A 849 -34.38 11.32 30.60
C VAL A 849 -33.70 10.03 31.05
N PRO A 850 -32.72 9.50 30.30
CA PRO A 850 -31.97 8.33 30.73
C PRO A 850 -31.23 8.60 32.06
N PRO A 851 -31.28 7.68 33.05
CA PRO A 851 -30.63 7.88 34.34
C PRO A 851 -29.10 8.05 34.22
N ASP A 852 -28.48 7.43 33.22
CA ASP A 852 -27.03 7.48 32.99
C ASP A 852 -26.57 8.60 32.04
N LEU A 853 -27.48 9.46 31.54
CA LEU A 853 -27.16 10.48 30.52
C LEU A 853 -25.98 11.37 30.92
N ALA A 854 -25.94 11.84 32.18
CA ALA A 854 -24.86 12.69 32.66
C ALA A 854 -23.52 11.94 32.75
N ALA A 855 -23.56 10.67 33.17
CA ALA A 855 -22.37 9.82 33.24
C ALA A 855 -21.85 9.47 31.83
N ASP A 856 -22.75 9.25 30.87
CA ASP A 856 -22.41 9.01 29.47
C ASP A 856 -21.75 10.23 28.82
N ILE A 857 -22.33 11.42 29.03
CA ILE A 857 -21.74 12.67 28.53
C ILE A 857 -20.37 12.90 29.18
N LYS A 858 -20.25 12.75 30.51
CA LYS A 858 -18.96 12.87 31.22
C LYS A 858 -17.91 11.90 30.68
N ARG A 859 -18.28 10.63 30.45
CA ARG A 859 -17.40 9.64 29.82
C ARG A 859 -16.99 10.05 28.41
N SER A 860 -17.91 10.60 27.61
CA SER A 860 -17.60 11.04 26.25
C SER A 860 -16.58 12.20 26.21
N PHE A 861 -16.73 13.20 27.08
CA PHE A 861 -15.75 14.30 27.20
C PHE A 861 -14.41 13.80 27.72
N HIS A 862 -14.42 13.01 28.80
CA HIS A 862 -13.19 12.43 29.36
C HIS A 862 -12.43 11.61 28.33
N ARG A 863 -13.15 10.79 27.55
CA ARG A 863 -12.59 9.97 26.47
C ARG A 863 -11.99 10.83 25.35
N ALA A 864 -12.75 11.82 24.87
CA ALA A 864 -12.32 12.64 23.74
C ALA A 864 -11.04 13.44 24.01
N VAL A 865 -10.84 13.89 25.26
CA VAL A 865 -9.66 14.66 25.65
C VAL A 865 -8.56 13.75 26.22
N ASN A 866 -8.80 13.07 27.34
CA ASN A 866 -7.72 12.38 28.07
C ASN A 866 -7.18 11.13 27.35
N GLU A 867 -8.03 10.40 26.61
CA GLU A 867 -7.57 9.24 25.84
C GLU A 867 -6.66 9.68 24.68
N ARG A 868 -7.03 10.76 23.97
CA ARG A 868 -6.20 11.32 22.90
C ARG A 868 -4.87 11.87 23.41
N GLU A 869 -4.89 12.55 24.55
CA GLU A 869 -3.68 13.03 25.22
C GLU A 869 -2.75 11.92 25.70
N PHE A 870 -3.34 10.82 26.20
CA PHE A 870 -2.57 9.64 26.54
C PHE A 870 -1.88 9.04 25.32
N MET A 871 -2.60 8.91 24.20
CA MET A 871 -2.03 8.43 22.96
C MET A 871 -0.94 9.36 22.41
N LEU A 872 -1.12 10.68 22.49
CA LEU A 872 -0.08 11.64 22.11
C LEU A 872 1.20 11.48 22.93
N ARG A 873 1.10 11.25 24.25
CA ARG A 873 2.28 11.01 25.09
C ARG A 873 3.05 9.77 24.65
N LEU A 874 2.37 8.70 24.24
CA LEU A 874 3.02 7.51 23.70
C LEU A 874 3.77 7.82 22.39
N VAL A 875 3.17 8.60 21.49
CA VAL A 875 3.85 9.01 20.25
C VAL A 875 5.05 9.92 20.54
N GLN A 876 4.96 10.79 21.56
CA GLN A 876 6.12 11.58 21.98
C GLN A 876 7.23 10.71 22.56
N GLU A 877 6.91 9.62 23.26
CA GLU A 877 7.92 8.65 23.72
C GLU A 877 8.58 7.93 22.54
N ASP A 878 7.81 7.60 21.52
CA ASP A 878 8.30 6.99 20.28
C ASP A 878 9.30 7.91 19.57
N ASP A 879 8.95 9.20 19.44
CA ASP A 879 9.81 10.18 18.78
C ASP A 879 11.14 10.39 19.52
N ARG A 880 11.12 10.41 20.85
CA ARG A 880 12.34 10.46 21.68
C ARG A 880 13.25 9.27 21.42
N LEU A 881 12.69 8.07 21.45
CA LEU A 881 13.44 6.84 21.23
C LEU A 881 13.96 6.74 19.80
N MET A 882 13.18 7.20 18.83
CA MET A 882 13.59 7.26 17.44
C MET A 882 14.77 8.20 17.25
N LEU A 883 14.80 9.38 17.89
CA LEU A 883 16.00 10.24 17.88
C LEU A 883 17.22 9.56 18.51
N MET A 884 17.05 8.87 19.65
CA MET A 884 18.16 8.15 20.28
C MET A 884 18.72 7.06 19.37
N ALA A 885 17.85 6.35 18.64
CA ALA A 885 18.23 5.37 17.64
C ALA A 885 18.94 6.03 16.45
N ILE A 886 18.43 7.16 15.93
CA ILE A 886 19.10 7.95 14.88
C ILE A 886 20.52 8.36 15.30
N ASN A 887 20.66 8.93 16.50
CA ASN A 887 21.97 9.31 17.03
C ASN A 887 22.92 8.12 17.11
N LYS A 888 22.43 6.94 17.52
CA LYS A 888 23.22 5.69 17.55
C LYS A 888 23.55 5.13 16.15
N MET A 889 22.83 5.55 15.10
CA MET A 889 23.18 5.21 13.71
C MET A 889 24.19 6.20 13.12
N MET A 890 24.20 7.45 13.59
CA MET A 890 25.09 8.53 13.10
C MET A 890 26.46 8.57 13.81
N THR A 891 26.66 7.76 14.86
CA THR A 891 27.78 7.83 15.83
C THR A 891 29.23 7.62 15.33
N ASP A 892 29.55 7.77 14.04
CA ASP A 892 30.94 7.73 13.61
C ASP A 892 31.74 8.98 14.06
N ARG A 893 31.09 10.09 14.48
CA ARG A 893 31.71 11.26 15.14
C ARG A 893 30.81 11.84 16.25
N GLU A 894 31.41 12.31 17.36
CA GLU A 894 30.67 12.96 18.47
C GLU A 894 30.01 14.30 18.06
N GLU A 895 30.51 14.94 17.01
CA GLU A 895 30.00 16.20 16.44
C GLU A 895 28.66 16.02 15.71
N ASP A 896 28.29 14.77 15.35
CA ASP A 896 27.09 14.44 14.55
C ASP A 896 25.85 14.12 15.42
N ILE A 897 25.94 14.26 16.75
CA ILE A 897 24.82 13.97 17.66
C ILE A 897 23.80 15.10 17.60
N LEU A 898 22.57 14.75 17.25
CA LEU A 898 21.48 15.71 17.17
C LEU A 898 21.12 16.25 18.56
N PRO A 899 21.05 17.59 18.73
CA PRO A 899 20.86 18.22 20.03
C PRO A 899 19.42 18.14 20.54
N GLY A 900 18.45 17.74 19.70
CA GLY A 900 17.04 17.62 20.06
C GLY A 900 16.12 17.44 18.86
N LEU A 901 14.81 17.41 19.10
CA LEU A 901 13.79 17.22 18.06
C LEU A 901 13.30 18.53 17.43
N LYS A 902 13.65 19.68 18.03
CA LYS A 902 13.17 21.00 17.62
C LYS A 902 13.55 21.36 16.17
N ASN A 903 14.77 21.01 15.75
CA ASN A 903 15.34 21.35 14.44
C ASN A 903 15.53 20.11 13.55
N ILE A 904 14.68 19.08 13.70
CA ILE A 904 14.83 17.83 12.94
C ILE A 904 14.70 18.04 11.40
N ASP A 905 14.07 19.13 10.97
CA ASP A 905 14.03 19.56 9.57
C ASP A 905 15.41 19.97 9.02
N SER A 906 16.30 20.57 9.85
CA SER A 906 17.59 21.10 9.35
C SER A 906 18.51 20.00 8.81
N ILE A 907 18.45 18.82 9.40
CA ILE A 907 19.27 17.65 9.00
C ILE A 907 18.82 17.10 7.65
N LEU A 908 17.51 17.16 7.39
CA LEU A 908 16.97 16.76 6.09
C LEU A 908 17.41 17.72 4.98
N ASP A 909 17.74 18.97 5.34
CA ASP A 909 18.21 20.02 4.45
C ASP A 909 19.73 20.04 4.25
N GLU A 910 20.49 19.24 5.00
CA GLU A 910 21.94 19.12 4.83
C GLU A 910 22.31 18.39 3.54
N GLU A 911 23.22 19.00 2.76
CA GLU A 911 23.81 18.38 1.59
C GLU A 911 24.75 17.24 2.01
N ASN A 912 24.54 16.07 1.41
CA ASN A 912 25.33 14.88 1.64
C ASN A 912 25.70 14.25 0.28
N GLN A 913 26.80 13.50 0.28
CA GLN A 913 27.22 12.72 -0.88
C GLN A 913 26.69 11.29 -0.73
N PHE A 914 26.00 10.80 -1.74
CA PHE A 914 25.44 9.47 -1.81
C PHE A 914 25.93 8.75 -3.07
N SER A 915 25.89 7.41 -3.05
CA SER A 915 26.15 6.61 -4.24
C SER A 915 24.94 5.76 -4.58
N LEU A 916 24.39 5.93 -5.79
CA LEU A 916 23.31 5.10 -6.29
C LEU A 916 23.87 3.96 -7.14
N ALA A 917 23.68 2.72 -6.69
CA ALA A 917 23.99 1.53 -7.48
C ALA A 917 22.99 1.38 -8.63
N VAL A 918 23.52 1.26 -9.85
CA VAL A 918 22.81 1.02 -11.12
C VAL A 918 23.53 -0.06 -11.93
N HIS A 919 23.17 -0.25 -13.19
CA HIS A 919 23.82 -1.21 -14.09
C HIS A 919 24.37 -0.51 -15.34
N ALA A 920 25.38 -1.11 -15.96
CA ALA A 920 25.86 -0.78 -17.31
C ALA A 920 25.75 -2.01 -18.22
N LYS A 921 25.44 -1.81 -19.50
CA LYS A 921 25.42 -2.87 -20.52
C LYS A 921 26.80 -3.03 -21.15
N VAL A 922 27.36 -4.24 -21.10
CA VAL A 922 28.68 -4.57 -21.67
C VAL A 922 28.57 -5.83 -22.54
N LEU A 923 29.43 -5.96 -23.55
CA LEU A 923 29.54 -7.16 -24.39
C LEU A 923 30.26 -8.27 -23.61
N GLU A 924 29.61 -9.43 -23.48
CA GLU A 924 30.28 -10.66 -23.05
C GLU A 924 30.83 -11.38 -24.28
N LYS A 925 32.15 -11.54 -24.34
CA LYS A 925 32.78 -12.49 -25.27
C LYS A 925 32.70 -13.88 -24.66
N GLU A 926 31.70 -14.67 -25.04
CA GLU A 926 31.84 -16.12 -24.92
C GLU A 926 32.88 -16.62 -25.93
N GLY A 927 33.57 -17.72 -25.61
CA GLY A 927 34.71 -18.24 -26.39
C GLY A 927 34.42 -18.43 -27.89
N GLU A 928 35.50 -18.60 -28.66
CA GLU A 928 35.49 -18.65 -30.14
C GLU A 928 34.31 -19.47 -30.71
N GLY A 929 33.27 -18.79 -31.17
CA GLY A 929 32.12 -19.38 -31.87
C GLY A 929 30.71 -19.10 -31.31
N GLY A 930 30.57 -18.40 -30.16
CA GLY A 930 29.26 -17.99 -29.62
C GLY A 930 28.75 -16.65 -30.16
N ASP A 931 27.42 -16.50 -30.32
CA ASP A 931 26.79 -15.21 -30.62
C ASP A 931 27.07 -14.21 -29.49
N ASN A 932 27.52 -13.00 -29.84
CA ASN A 932 27.78 -11.91 -28.89
C ASN A 932 26.51 -11.58 -28.10
N SER A 933 26.52 -11.77 -26.78
CA SER A 933 25.41 -11.40 -25.89
C SER A 933 25.78 -10.20 -25.02
N LEU A 934 24.79 -9.36 -24.70
CA LEU A 934 24.95 -8.20 -23.82
C LEU A 934 24.61 -8.61 -22.38
N SER A 935 25.53 -8.39 -21.45
CA SER A 935 25.31 -8.60 -20.02
C SER A 935 25.26 -7.28 -19.24
N LEU A 936 24.70 -7.34 -18.03
CA LEU A 936 24.58 -6.20 -17.12
C LEU A 936 25.66 -6.30 -16.03
N VAL A 937 26.52 -5.30 -15.96
CA VAL A 937 27.55 -5.17 -14.92
C VAL A 937 27.16 -4.08 -13.90
N PRO A 938 27.64 -4.13 -12.65
CA PRO A 938 27.40 -3.07 -11.67
C PRO A 938 28.00 -1.72 -12.11
N ALA A 939 27.26 -0.63 -11.89
CA ALA A 939 27.65 0.74 -12.19
C ALA A 939 27.19 1.69 -11.05
N THR A 940 27.76 2.89 -10.97
CA THR A 940 27.49 3.81 -9.84
C THR A 940 27.24 5.25 -10.31
N ILE A 941 26.21 5.90 -9.76
CA ILE A 941 25.97 7.33 -9.92
C ILE A 941 26.26 8.04 -8.59
N GLU A 942 27.19 8.98 -8.58
CA GLU A 942 27.50 9.84 -7.44
C GLU A 942 26.54 11.02 -7.38
N ILE A 943 25.87 11.19 -6.24
CA ILE A 943 24.83 12.19 -6.03
C ILE A 943 25.24 13.10 -4.88
N LYS A 944 25.32 14.41 -5.13
CA LYS A 944 25.39 15.43 -4.09
C LYS A 944 24.01 16.06 -3.96
N SER A 945 23.32 15.84 -2.85
CA SER A 945 21.97 16.36 -2.65
C SER A 945 21.58 16.42 -1.18
N LYS A 946 20.45 17.06 -0.90
CA LYS A 946 19.84 17.06 0.44
C LYS A 946 19.27 15.67 0.75
N ARG A 947 19.36 15.24 2.02
CA ARG A 947 18.83 13.93 2.48
C ARG A 947 17.36 13.72 2.13
N LYS A 948 16.55 14.78 2.19
CA LYS A 948 15.12 14.72 1.82
C LYS A 948 14.87 14.39 0.35
N ASP A 949 15.83 14.65 -0.52
CA ASP A 949 15.71 14.48 -1.96
C ASP A 949 16.26 13.13 -2.46
N TRP A 950 16.94 12.36 -1.59
CA TRP A 950 17.55 11.07 -1.95
C TRP A 950 16.61 10.11 -2.70
N SER A 951 15.39 9.95 -2.20
CA SER A 951 14.42 9.03 -2.81
C SER A 951 14.05 9.38 -4.24
N LYS A 952 14.19 10.65 -4.64
CA LYS A 952 13.89 11.13 -5.99
C LYS A 952 14.85 10.57 -7.03
N TYR A 953 16.09 10.28 -6.63
CA TYR A 953 17.12 9.79 -7.55
C TYR A 953 17.05 8.27 -7.77
N ILE A 954 16.29 7.53 -6.96
CA ILE A 954 16.20 6.07 -7.12
C ILE A 954 15.62 5.69 -8.50
N ARG A 955 14.80 6.55 -9.10
CA ARG A 955 14.23 6.32 -10.44
C ARG A 955 15.26 6.04 -11.53
N TYR A 956 16.49 6.60 -11.43
CA TYR A 956 17.56 6.35 -12.39
C TYR A 956 18.01 4.87 -12.44
N ARG A 957 17.74 4.10 -11.38
CA ARG A 957 17.97 2.64 -11.38
C ARG A 957 17.07 1.91 -12.37
N TYR A 958 15.87 2.42 -12.59
CA TYR A 958 14.85 1.79 -13.42
C TYR A 958 14.72 2.44 -14.81
N ASP A 959 15.38 3.57 -15.04
CA ASP A 959 15.42 4.23 -16.33
C ASP A 959 16.16 3.36 -17.36
N ARG A 960 15.45 2.97 -18.43
CA ARG A 960 15.95 2.07 -19.48
C ARG A 960 17.14 2.64 -20.28
N ARG A 961 17.34 3.96 -20.24
CA ARG A 961 18.45 4.66 -20.89
C ARG A 961 19.75 4.52 -20.11
N VAL A 962 19.67 4.52 -18.78
CA VAL A 962 20.84 4.53 -17.89
C VAL A 962 21.79 3.36 -18.15
N PRO A 963 21.34 2.09 -18.31
CA PRO A 963 22.27 1.00 -18.59
C PRO A 963 23.11 1.16 -19.87
N GLY A 964 22.54 1.72 -20.93
CA GLY A 964 23.29 2.02 -22.15
C GLY A 964 24.26 3.17 -21.91
N LEU A 965 23.78 4.25 -21.30
CA LEU A 965 24.57 5.45 -21.01
C LEU A 965 25.78 5.17 -20.11
N MET A 966 25.60 4.38 -19.03
CA MET A 966 26.67 4.05 -18.07
C MET A 966 27.81 3.24 -18.70
N SER A 967 27.58 2.58 -19.84
CA SER A 967 28.65 1.86 -20.56
C SER A 967 29.71 2.79 -21.17
N HIS A 968 29.42 4.09 -21.32
CA HIS A 968 30.32 5.08 -21.91
C HIS A 968 31.25 5.75 -20.88
N PHE A 969 30.99 5.55 -19.59
CA PHE A 969 31.78 6.14 -18.51
C PHE A 969 32.94 5.24 -18.07
N PRO A 970 34.12 5.81 -17.78
CA PRO A 970 35.23 5.07 -17.19
C PRO A 970 34.80 4.38 -15.89
N GLU A 971 35.17 3.10 -15.74
CA GLU A 971 34.80 2.26 -14.57
C GLU A 971 33.28 2.20 -14.29
N HIS A 972 32.43 2.62 -15.24
CA HIS A 972 30.98 2.74 -15.06
C HIS A 972 30.58 3.63 -13.87
N LYS A 973 31.33 4.71 -13.64
CA LYS A 973 31.06 5.74 -12.61
C LYS A 973 30.78 7.10 -13.24
N ALA A 974 29.70 7.75 -12.81
CA ALA A 974 29.30 9.07 -13.29
C ALA A 974 28.72 9.92 -12.15
N THR A 975 28.76 11.24 -12.28
CA THR A 975 28.03 12.16 -11.40
C THR A 975 26.58 12.35 -11.85
N LEU A 976 25.69 12.72 -10.93
CA LEU A 976 24.28 12.98 -11.25
C LEU A 976 24.11 14.06 -12.34
N ASP A 977 24.93 15.11 -12.30
CA ASP A 977 24.83 16.22 -13.25
C ASP A 977 25.23 15.78 -14.66
N GLU A 978 26.27 14.94 -14.80
CA GLU A 978 26.64 14.34 -16.10
C GLU A 978 25.51 13.49 -16.66
N VAL A 979 24.90 12.63 -15.83
CA VAL A 979 23.78 11.76 -16.25
C VAL A 979 22.56 12.60 -16.64
N LYS A 980 22.19 13.60 -15.84
CA LYS A 980 21.06 14.50 -16.12
C LYS A 980 21.25 15.24 -17.45
N THR A 981 22.43 15.81 -17.66
CA THR A 981 22.76 16.59 -18.86
C THR A 981 22.66 15.72 -20.10
N LEU A 982 23.31 14.54 -20.09
CA LEU A 982 23.31 13.64 -21.26
C LEU A 982 21.94 13.05 -21.57
N LEU A 983 21.12 12.73 -20.56
CA LEU A 983 19.74 12.27 -20.79
C LEU A 983 18.87 13.39 -21.38
N GLY A 984 19.01 14.62 -20.89
CA GLY A 984 18.30 15.79 -21.43
C GLY A 984 18.69 16.11 -22.87
N GLU A 985 19.98 16.07 -23.19
CA GLU A 985 20.47 16.17 -24.56
C GLU A 985 19.93 15.05 -25.45
N TYR A 986 19.87 13.82 -24.93
CA TYR A 986 19.36 12.67 -25.65
C TYR A 986 17.89 12.81 -26.00
N ASP A 987 17.06 13.30 -25.08
CA ASP A 987 15.64 13.53 -25.33
C ASP A 987 15.40 14.54 -26.46
N ARG A 988 16.18 15.63 -26.50
CA ARG A 988 16.18 16.58 -27.63
C ARG A 988 16.61 15.92 -28.94
N CYS A 989 17.70 15.15 -28.89
CA CYS A 989 18.27 14.48 -30.05
C CYS A 989 17.31 13.42 -30.63
N ARG A 990 16.62 12.68 -29.76
CA ARG A 990 15.66 11.63 -30.12
C ARG A 990 14.55 12.13 -31.02
N ILE A 991 14.00 13.31 -30.73
CA ILE A 991 12.96 13.95 -31.55
C ILE A 991 13.52 14.26 -32.95
N LYS A 992 14.73 14.83 -33.03
CA LYS A 992 15.39 15.13 -34.30
C LYS A 992 15.70 13.87 -35.11
N ILE A 993 16.17 12.80 -34.46
CA ILE A 993 16.42 11.49 -35.10
C ILE A 993 15.14 10.97 -35.72
N PHE A 994 14.02 11.06 -35.01
CA PHE A 994 12.74 10.57 -35.50
C PHE A 994 12.21 11.43 -36.65
N ASP A 995 12.32 12.77 -36.56
CA ASP A 995 12.00 13.72 -37.65
C ASP A 995 12.79 13.37 -38.94
N TRP A 996 14.08 13.10 -38.82
CA TRP A 996 14.94 12.77 -39.96
C TRP A 996 14.72 11.36 -40.50
N ALA A 997 14.48 10.38 -39.63
CA ALA A 997 14.12 9.03 -40.04
C ALA A 997 12.82 9.02 -40.85
N PHE A 998 11.82 9.79 -40.42
CA PHE A 998 10.53 9.91 -41.10
C PHE A 998 10.65 10.61 -42.47
N ALA A 999 11.50 11.65 -42.56
CA ALA A 999 11.82 12.29 -43.83
C ALA A 999 12.57 11.34 -44.78
N LEU A 1000 13.50 10.53 -44.26
CA LEU A 1000 14.22 9.52 -45.02
C LEU A 1000 13.27 8.45 -45.58
N GLU A 1001 12.33 7.95 -44.79
CA GLU A 1001 11.31 6.99 -45.24
C GLU A 1001 10.47 7.58 -46.39
N GLY A 1002 10.02 8.83 -46.26
CA GLY A 1002 9.26 9.53 -47.31
C GLY A 1002 10.04 9.70 -48.61
N ALA A 1003 11.32 10.04 -48.52
CA ALA A 1003 12.20 10.18 -49.67
C ALA A 1003 12.41 8.82 -50.38
N ILE A 1004 12.68 7.75 -49.63
CA ILE A 1004 12.85 6.39 -50.18
C ILE A 1004 11.57 5.92 -50.88
N MET A 1005 10.41 6.14 -50.25
CA MET A 1005 9.12 5.69 -50.80
C MET A 1005 8.73 6.46 -52.07
N SER A 1006 9.17 7.71 -52.20
CA SER A 1006 8.89 8.57 -53.36
C SER A 1006 9.89 8.40 -54.51
N ASP A 1007 11.01 7.71 -54.29
CA ASP A 1007 12.04 7.46 -55.29
C ASP A 1007 11.53 6.51 -56.39
N ARG A 1008 11.62 6.95 -57.66
CA ARG A 1008 11.07 6.23 -58.81
C ARG A 1008 11.79 4.89 -59.08
N ASP A 1009 13.08 4.79 -58.75
CA ASP A 1009 13.89 3.59 -59.00
C ASP A 1009 13.64 2.53 -57.93
N LEU A 1010 13.32 2.95 -56.71
CA LEU A 1010 13.05 2.05 -55.58
C LEU A 1010 11.58 1.60 -55.51
N LYS A 1011 10.66 2.39 -56.06
CA LYS A 1011 9.21 2.12 -56.06
C LYS A 1011 8.79 0.73 -56.56
N PRO A 1012 9.37 0.14 -57.64
CA PRO A 1012 9.02 -1.21 -58.09
C PRO A 1012 9.31 -2.29 -57.05
N TYR A 1013 10.39 -2.15 -56.27
CA TYR A 1013 10.83 -3.12 -55.27
C TYR A 1013 10.01 -3.06 -53.97
N LEU A 1014 9.38 -1.91 -53.69
CA LEU A 1014 8.45 -1.74 -52.56
C LEU A 1014 7.16 -2.55 -52.76
N HIS A 1015 6.71 -2.71 -54.02
CA HIS A 1015 5.53 -3.51 -54.36
C HIS A 1015 5.80 -5.02 -54.37
N GLU A 1016 7.00 -5.48 -54.76
CA GLU A 1016 7.36 -6.91 -54.68
C GLU A 1016 7.50 -7.41 -53.23
N SER A 1017 8.08 -6.60 -52.35
CA SER A 1017 8.28 -6.93 -50.93
C SER A 1017 6.97 -6.98 -50.11
N SER A 1018 5.89 -6.36 -50.60
CA SER A 1018 4.55 -6.44 -50.00
C SER A 1018 3.90 -7.84 -50.13
N SER A 1019 4.33 -8.65 -51.12
CA SER A 1019 3.65 -9.90 -51.51
C SER A 1019 4.09 -11.16 -50.75
N ARG A 1020 5.22 -11.13 -50.02
CA ARG A 1020 5.77 -12.33 -49.35
C ARG A 1020 5.73 -12.32 -47.82
N GLU A 1021 5.75 -11.15 -47.15
CA GLU A 1021 5.73 -11.09 -45.66
C GLU A 1021 4.97 -9.90 -45.05
N GLY A 1022 4.37 -8.99 -45.83
CA GLY A 1022 3.61 -7.85 -45.27
C GLY A 1022 4.45 -6.78 -44.54
N LYS A 1023 5.79 -6.80 -44.67
CA LYS A 1023 6.75 -5.86 -44.05
C LYS A 1023 7.18 -4.69 -44.95
N SER A 1024 6.41 -4.39 -46.00
CA SER A 1024 6.72 -3.26 -46.91
C SER A 1024 6.49 -1.94 -46.16
N GLY A 1025 7.56 -1.25 -45.78
CA GLY A 1025 7.50 0.05 -45.09
C GLY A 1025 8.24 0.11 -43.75
N GLU A 1026 8.75 -1.02 -43.22
CA GLU A 1026 9.60 -0.97 -42.03
C GLU A 1026 10.92 -0.23 -42.32
N HIS A 1027 11.30 0.67 -41.40
CA HIS A 1027 12.53 1.47 -41.49
C HIS A 1027 13.77 0.63 -41.83
N SER A 1028 13.91 -0.53 -41.19
CA SER A 1028 15.04 -1.45 -41.39
C SER A 1028 15.11 -2.00 -42.81
N THR A 1029 13.96 -2.35 -43.38
CA THR A 1029 13.83 -2.83 -44.77
C THR A 1029 14.17 -1.71 -45.75
N LEU A 1030 13.62 -0.52 -45.53
CA LEU A 1030 13.86 0.65 -46.40
C LEU A 1030 15.33 1.06 -46.42
N VAL A 1031 15.98 1.11 -45.25
CA VAL A 1031 17.41 1.46 -45.15
C VAL A 1031 18.31 0.38 -45.76
N LYS A 1032 17.98 -0.91 -45.62
CA LYS A 1032 18.73 -2.00 -46.28
C LYS A 1032 18.65 -1.94 -47.81
N MET A 1033 17.51 -1.53 -48.36
CA MET A 1033 17.35 -1.35 -49.81
C MET A 1033 18.32 -0.30 -50.40
N LEU A 1034 18.68 0.72 -49.63
CA LEU A 1034 19.66 1.74 -50.07
C LEU A 1034 21.07 1.16 -50.28
N VAL A 1035 21.42 0.11 -49.53
CA VAL A 1035 22.66 -0.65 -49.71
C VAL A 1035 22.53 -1.55 -50.94
N GLU A 1036 21.47 -2.38 -50.98
CA GLU A 1036 21.33 -3.44 -51.98
C GLU A 1036 21.01 -2.95 -53.40
N LYS A 1037 20.29 -1.83 -53.54
CA LYS A 1037 19.75 -1.36 -54.83
C LYS A 1037 20.38 -0.08 -55.34
N LYS A 1038 20.71 0.88 -54.46
CA LYS A 1038 21.33 2.16 -54.83
C LYS A 1038 22.84 2.22 -54.53
N GLY A 1039 23.37 1.33 -53.69
CA GLY A 1039 24.80 1.31 -53.32
C GLY A 1039 25.29 2.59 -52.65
N CYS A 1040 24.39 3.40 -52.09
CA CYS A 1040 24.71 4.74 -51.56
C CYS A 1040 25.10 4.74 -50.08
N LEU A 1041 24.87 3.62 -49.38
CA LEU A 1041 25.25 3.37 -47.99
C LEU A 1041 26.13 2.12 -47.89
N THR A 1042 27.05 2.11 -46.93
CA THR A 1042 27.76 0.89 -46.54
C THR A 1042 26.90 0.03 -45.59
N PRO A 1043 27.16 -1.28 -45.46
CA PRO A 1043 26.49 -2.12 -44.46
C PRO A 1043 26.59 -1.54 -43.04
N ASP A 1044 27.77 -1.05 -42.65
CA ASP A 1044 27.98 -0.43 -41.33
C ASP A 1044 27.13 0.85 -41.14
N GLU A 1045 27.08 1.73 -42.14
CA GLU A 1045 26.25 2.95 -42.11
C GLU A 1045 24.76 2.61 -42.00
N SER A 1046 24.31 1.59 -42.73
CA SER A 1046 22.92 1.12 -42.69
C SER A 1046 22.54 0.56 -41.31
N GLN A 1047 23.42 -0.25 -40.70
CA GLN A 1047 23.19 -0.84 -39.39
C GLN A 1047 23.17 0.23 -38.29
N TYR A 1048 23.99 1.27 -38.43
CA TYR A 1048 24.01 2.42 -37.53
C TYR A 1048 22.69 3.22 -37.56
N LEU A 1049 22.18 3.56 -38.76
CA LEU A 1049 20.91 4.28 -38.88
C LEU A 1049 19.76 3.50 -38.25
N ILE A 1050 19.69 2.19 -38.50
CA ILE A 1050 18.66 1.30 -37.95
C ILE A 1050 18.76 1.22 -36.43
N LEU A 1051 19.97 1.02 -35.91
CA LEU A 1051 20.20 0.93 -34.47
C LEU A 1051 19.79 2.21 -33.75
N ILE A 1052 20.26 3.37 -34.20
CA ILE A 1052 19.98 4.66 -33.57
C ILE A 1052 18.48 4.96 -33.59
N ARG A 1053 17.82 4.76 -34.73
CA ARG A 1053 16.37 4.95 -34.86
C ARG A 1053 15.60 4.03 -33.92
N ASN A 1054 15.98 2.76 -33.82
CA ASN A 1054 15.30 1.81 -32.93
C ASN A 1054 15.51 2.15 -31.45
N LYS A 1055 16.74 2.49 -31.04
CA LYS A 1055 17.03 2.92 -29.66
C LYS A 1055 16.23 4.18 -29.29
N ALA A 1056 16.16 5.15 -30.21
CA ALA A 1056 15.33 6.34 -30.09
C ALA A 1056 13.84 5.99 -29.94
N ALA A 1057 13.30 5.12 -30.80
CA ALA A 1057 11.90 4.69 -30.73
C ALA A 1057 11.54 4.00 -29.41
N HIS A 1058 12.47 3.20 -28.87
CA HIS A 1058 12.29 2.39 -27.67
C HIS A 1058 12.71 3.08 -26.36
N ASN A 1059 13.01 4.38 -26.40
CA ASN A 1059 13.51 5.14 -25.26
C ASN A 1059 14.71 4.46 -24.55
N GLN A 1060 15.68 3.99 -25.34
CA GLN A 1060 16.89 3.33 -24.86
C GLN A 1060 18.13 4.10 -25.31
N PHE A 1061 19.15 4.15 -24.47
CA PHE A 1061 20.45 4.66 -24.89
C PHE A 1061 21.25 3.52 -25.52
N PRO A 1062 21.87 3.70 -26.69
CA PRO A 1062 22.77 2.70 -27.26
C PRO A 1062 24.00 2.51 -26.38
N CYS A 1063 24.54 1.29 -26.23
CA CYS A 1063 25.75 1.10 -25.44
C CYS A 1063 27.03 1.31 -26.28
N ALA A 1064 28.17 1.51 -25.61
CA ALA A 1064 29.46 1.79 -26.24
C ALA A 1064 29.89 0.69 -27.24
N ALA A 1065 29.61 -0.56 -26.88
CA ALA A 1065 29.83 -1.74 -27.70
C ALA A 1065 29.02 -1.77 -29.02
N GLU A 1066 27.81 -1.20 -29.01
CA GLU A 1066 26.95 -1.11 -30.19
C GLU A 1066 27.36 0.07 -31.11
N MET A 1067 28.36 0.88 -30.72
CA MET A 1067 28.74 2.14 -31.39
C MET A 1067 30.15 2.15 -32.01
N PRO A 1068 30.60 1.10 -32.73
CA PRO A 1068 31.96 1.04 -33.25
C PRO A 1068 32.29 2.16 -34.25
N LEU A 1069 31.31 2.68 -35.01
CA LEU A 1069 31.55 3.79 -35.94
C LEU A 1069 31.89 5.12 -35.25
N ILE A 1070 31.34 5.37 -34.06
CA ILE A 1070 31.65 6.58 -33.29
C ILE A 1070 33.08 6.47 -32.74
N TYR A 1071 33.41 5.32 -32.15
CA TYR A 1071 34.72 5.10 -31.52
C TYR A 1071 35.85 4.85 -32.52
N ARG A 1072 35.55 4.39 -33.74
CA ARG A 1072 36.53 4.23 -34.82
C ARG A 1072 36.94 5.58 -35.44
N ASP A 1073 36.02 6.55 -35.49
CA ASP A 1073 36.34 7.93 -35.90
C ASP A 1073 37.19 8.66 -34.83
N VAL A 1074 37.02 8.31 -33.54
CA VAL A 1074 37.83 8.79 -32.41
C VAL A 1074 39.20 8.09 -32.37
N SER A 1075 39.26 6.76 -32.57
CA SER A 1075 40.51 6.00 -32.52
C SER A 1075 41.45 6.29 -33.69
N ALA A 1076 40.91 6.73 -34.84
CA ALA A 1076 41.71 7.24 -35.96
C ALA A 1076 42.57 8.48 -35.60
N LYS A 1077 42.28 9.16 -34.48
CA LYS A 1077 43.07 10.27 -33.93
C LYS A 1077 43.96 9.89 -32.73
N VAL A 1078 43.67 8.82 -31.99
CA VAL A 1078 44.30 8.51 -30.68
C VAL A 1078 45.07 7.18 -30.63
N GLY A 1079 44.90 6.27 -31.60
CA GLY A 1079 45.81 5.14 -31.80
C GLY A 1079 45.57 3.86 -30.98
N SER A 1080 44.51 3.74 -30.18
CA SER A 1080 44.06 2.46 -29.61
C SER A 1080 42.54 2.38 -29.42
N ILE A 1081 42.00 1.15 -29.36
CA ILE A 1081 40.55 0.86 -29.20
C ILE A 1081 40.21 0.54 -27.73
N GLU A 1082 41.14 -0.03 -26.98
CA GLU A 1082 40.96 -0.37 -25.57
C GLU A 1082 41.24 0.85 -24.68
N GLY A 1083 40.19 1.41 -24.06
CA GLY A 1083 40.28 2.52 -23.11
C GLY A 1083 39.60 3.83 -23.52
N SER A 1084 39.00 3.90 -24.71
CA SER A 1084 38.29 5.11 -25.19
C SER A 1084 37.01 5.36 -24.38
N SER A 1085 36.89 6.53 -23.76
CA SER A 1085 35.79 6.95 -22.90
C SER A 1085 35.10 8.21 -23.41
N ALA A 1086 33.98 8.60 -22.80
CA ALA A 1086 33.34 9.90 -23.07
C ALA A 1086 34.29 11.12 -22.87
N LYS A 1087 35.41 10.96 -22.15
CA LYS A 1087 36.41 12.03 -21.96
C LYS A 1087 37.37 12.21 -23.14
N ASP A 1088 37.36 11.29 -24.11
CA ASP A 1088 38.26 11.31 -25.28
C ASP A 1088 37.60 11.93 -26.53
N LEU A 1089 36.39 12.50 -26.36
CA LEU A 1089 35.70 13.29 -27.37
C LEU A 1089 36.38 14.66 -27.55
N PRO A 1090 36.42 15.24 -28.77
CA PRO A 1090 37.05 16.54 -29.02
C PRO A 1090 36.49 17.65 -28.11
N GLU A 1091 37.37 18.55 -27.65
CA GLU A 1091 37.03 19.67 -26.77
C GLU A 1091 35.80 20.44 -27.29
N GLY A 1092 34.73 20.46 -26.48
CA GLY A 1092 33.48 21.16 -26.80
C GLY A 1092 32.38 20.35 -27.50
N SER A 1093 32.52 19.02 -27.67
CA SER A 1093 31.43 18.16 -28.21
C SER A 1093 30.94 17.11 -27.20
N SER A 1094 29.61 17.02 -26.99
CA SER A 1094 29.02 15.98 -26.13
C SER A 1094 28.88 14.64 -26.86
N LEU A 1095 28.75 13.54 -26.11
CA LEU A 1095 28.50 12.20 -26.66
C LEU A 1095 27.24 12.15 -27.54
N VAL A 1096 26.19 12.84 -27.09
CA VAL A 1096 24.91 12.91 -27.80
C VAL A 1096 25.05 13.72 -29.08
N ASP A 1097 25.81 14.82 -29.05
CA ASP A 1097 26.11 15.63 -30.24
C ASP A 1097 26.87 14.85 -31.30
N SER A 1098 27.84 14.02 -30.91
CA SER A 1098 28.57 13.16 -31.85
C SER A 1098 27.65 12.12 -32.49
N LEU A 1099 26.75 11.53 -31.72
CA LEU A 1099 25.75 10.58 -32.20
C LEU A 1099 24.79 11.26 -33.19
N TRP A 1100 24.28 12.43 -32.85
CA TRP A 1100 23.44 13.25 -33.74
C TRP A 1100 24.16 13.61 -35.05
N LYS A 1101 25.36 14.21 -34.96
CA LYS A 1101 26.13 14.67 -36.12
C LYS A 1101 26.47 13.52 -37.06
N LYS A 1102 26.79 12.33 -36.54
CA LYS A 1102 27.06 11.15 -37.36
C LYS A 1102 25.80 10.69 -38.10
N TYR A 1103 24.66 10.61 -37.40
CA TYR A 1103 23.37 10.26 -38.00
C TYR A 1103 23.00 11.24 -39.13
N GLU A 1104 23.09 12.54 -38.85
CA GLU A 1104 22.86 13.61 -39.81
C GLU A 1104 23.82 13.53 -41.01
N MET A 1105 25.12 13.33 -40.78
CA MET A 1105 26.14 13.27 -41.84
C MET A 1105 25.86 12.12 -42.82
N ILE A 1106 25.48 10.94 -42.31
CA ILE A 1106 25.15 9.78 -43.15
C ILE A 1106 23.93 10.11 -44.03
N ILE A 1107 22.89 10.76 -43.48
CA ILE A 1107 21.70 11.13 -44.26
C ILE A 1107 22.03 12.25 -45.27
N ARG A 1108 22.83 13.25 -44.90
CA ARG A 1108 23.27 14.34 -45.82
C ARG A 1108 24.09 13.83 -47.00
N LYS A 1109 24.87 12.76 -46.81
CA LYS A 1109 25.63 12.11 -47.88
C LYS A 1109 24.73 11.54 -48.97
N ILE A 1110 23.55 11.02 -48.61
CA ILE A 1110 22.60 10.36 -49.54
C ILE A 1110 21.49 11.29 -50.03
N LEU A 1111 21.29 12.43 -49.39
CA LEU A 1111 20.29 13.45 -49.72
C LEU A 1111 20.31 13.89 -51.19
N PRO A 1112 21.47 14.22 -51.81
CA PRO A 1112 21.52 14.61 -53.23
C PRO A 1112 21.07 13.50 -54.20
N ILE A 1113 21.09 12.25 -53.75
CA ILE A 1113 20.73 11.07 -54.55
C ILE A 1113 19.23 10.77 -54.42
N LEU A 1114 18.65 10.99 -53.23
CA LEU A 1114 17.28 10.59 -52.90
C LEU A 1114 16.26 11.73 -52.94
N ASP A 1115 16.65 12.95 -52.59
CA ASP A 1115 15.77 14.12 -52.55
C ASP A 1115 16.50 15.39 -53.07
N PRO A 1116 16.88 15.43 -54.36
CA PRO A 1116 17.67 16.53 -54.94
C PRO A 1116 16.94 17.88 -54.90
N GLU A 1117 15.61 17.89 -54.78
CA GLU A 1117 14.78 19.08 -54.68
C GLU A 1117 14.44 19.48 -53.23
N ASN A 1118 14.97 18.76 -52.23
CA ASN A 1118 14.71 18.96 -50.80
C ASN A 1118 13.22 19.00 -50.43
N ARG A 1119 12.39 18.16 -51.07
CA ARG A 1119 10.94 18.11 -50.84
C ARG A 1119 10.60 17.64 -49.43
N PHE A 1120 11.37 16.71 -48.88
CA PHE A 1120 11.13 16.11 -47.56
C PHE A 1120 12.00 16.75 -46.49
N PHE A 1121 13.25 17.07 -46.82
CA PHE A 1121 14.21 17.61 -45.85
C PHE A 1121 14.24 19.15 -45.79
N GLY A 1122 13.59 19.86 -46.71
CA GLY A 1122 13.67 21.32 -46.83
C GLY A 1122 13.32 22.08 -45.54
N LYS A 1123 12.22 21.70 -44.84
CA LYS A 1123 11.84 22.30 -43.55
C LYS A 1123 12.90 22.04 -42.46
N LEU A 1124 13.44 20.81 -42.41
CA LEU A 1124 14.46 20.41 -41.44
C LEU A 1124 15.80 21.13 -41.67
N LEU A 1125 16.19 21.31 -42.93
CA LEU A 1125 17.41 22.02 -43.33
C LEU A 1125 17.32 23.53 -43.09
N ASN A 1126 16.15 24.14 -43.30
CA ASN A 1126 15.93 25.58 -43.07
C ASN A 1126 15.93 25.96 -41.59
N ASN A 1127 15.37 25.13 -40.71
CA ASN A 1127 15.37 25.36 -39.26
C ASN A 1127 16.79 25.36 -38.65
N MET A 1128 17.80 24.87 -39.38
CA MET A 1128 19.21 24.81 -38.94
C MET A 1128 20.02 26.07 -39.31
N SER A 1129 19.45 27.00 -40.08
CA SER A 1129 20.14 28.23 -40.55
C SER A 1129 20.05 29.39 -39.55
N GLN A 1130 19.36 29.21 -38.42
CA GLN A 1130 19.31 30.20 -37.34
C GLN A 1130 20.41 29.90 -36.29
N PRO A 1131 21.15 30.90 -35.80
CA PRO A 1131 22.22 30.69 -34.83
C PRO A 1131 21.67 30.14 -33.51
N ILE A 1132 22.41 29.22 -32.89
CA ILE A 1132 22.07 28.44 -31.69
C ILE A 1132 21.94 29.29 -30.40
N ASN A 1133 22.14 30.60 -30.45
CA ASN A 1133 22.14 31.43 -29.23
C ASN A 1133 20.75 31.87 -28.71
N ASP A 1134 19.65 31.54 -29.39
CA ASP A 1134 18.29 31.95 -28.99
C ASP A 1134 17.27 30.78 -29.02
N LEU A 1135 17.59 29.67 -28.36
CA LEU A 1135 16.63 28.58 -28.06
C LEU A 1135 16.72 28.15 -26.59
#